data_AF-A0AAN8N3R5-F1
#
_entry.id   AF-A0AAN8N3R5-F1
#
_cell.length_a   1.000
_cell.length_b   1.000
_cell.length_c   1.000
_cell.angle_alpha   90.00
_cell.angle_beta   90.00
_cell.angle_gamma   90.00
#
_symmetry.space_group_name_H-M   'P 1'
#
loop_
_entity.id
_entity.type
_entity.pdbx_description
1 polymer ?
#
loop_
_entity_poly.entity_id
_entity_poly.type
_entity_poly.pdbx_seq_one_letter_code
_entity_poly.pdbx_strand_id
1 'polypeptide(L)'
;MAKTRELCKDIRDKTVDLHKAGMGYRTIGKQLGEKATTVGTIIRKWKKFKMTVNHPRSGAPCKISPCGASMIMRKVRDQPRTTRQDLVNDLKRAGTTVSKKTISNRLRRHGLKSCSASKVPPLKPAHVQARLKFANDHLDDPEEEWEKVMWSHETKIEHFGLNSTRRVWRKKKDEYNPKNTIPTVKHGGGNIILWGCFSAKGTGRLQRIEGRMDGAMYREILANNLLPSVRALKLGRGWVFQHDNDPKHTARATKEWLCKKHLKVLEWPSQSPDLNPIENLWRELKVRIAQRQPRNLKDLEKETKINCVRLATKGASTQDSDAVEPEKQVDSTVKMAGVIAGILMFVIILLGVVLTFKRREIHTWRTLSVGKLAKKQKETASSSTQREMGPVGTADKSTTKVSTLHKDDPFSTSSQDLNGFTSPSPCSFSVQGKTLQSKSLLNSYYSVSKEAVAVPATASIDSSHSELAQPSLTIQTYPYGGCESVEMSYQAGQFQPAIRVADLLQHITQMKCGQGYGFKEEYEGLTEGQAAPWETAKKDENRNKNRYGNIIAYDHTRVRLQLLDGDPHSDYINASYIDGYHRPRHYIATQGPMQETVRDFWRMIWQENSVSIVMVTNLVEVGRVKCVRYWPDETDVYGDIKVTLIETEPLAEYVIRTFTVQKKGHHEIREIRQFHFTSWPDHGVPCYATGLLGFVRQVKFLNPPNAGPIVAHCSAGAGRTGCFIAVDIMLDMAENEGVVDIFNCIRELRSQRVNMVQTEEQYVFVHDAILEAFLCGNTAIPVCEFRAIYYNIIRLDPQTNSSQIKDEFQTLNIVTPRVRPEDCSVGLLPRNHDKNRSMDVLSVDRCLPFLISVDGESSNYINAALMDSHKQPAAFIVTQHPLPNTAADFWRLVFDYNCSSIVMLNEMDAAQLCMQYWPEKSSCCYGPVQVEFISADIDEDIINRIFRICNMARPQDGYRLVQHFQFIGWPAYRDTPLSKRSILQLVRRLAKWQEQYDGGDGRTVVHCLMGGGRSGTFCAICSISEMIQQQNIVDVFHTVKTLRNNKSNMVETMEQYKFCYEVALEALSSF
;
A
#
# COMPACT_ATOMS: atom_id res chain seq x y z
N MET A 1 -19.63 -40.74 -2.41
CA MET A 1 -21.02 -41.30 -2.40
C MET A 1 -21.19 -42.22 -3.61
N ALA A 2 -21.72 -43.43 -3.42
CA ALA A 2 -22.13 -44.29 -4.53
C ALA A 2 -23.45 -43.77 -5.15
N LYS A 3 -23.73 -44.11 -6.42
CA LYS A 3 -25.04 -43.82 -7.04
C LYS A 3 -26.08 -44.83 -6.55
N THR A 4 -27.20 -44.34 -6.05
CA THR A 4 -28.38 -45.17 -5.73
C THR A 4 -28.93 -45.84 -6.99
N ARG A 5 -29.26 -47.14 -6.91
CA ARG A 5 -29.90 -47.89 -8.01
C ARG A 5 -31.29 -47.30 -8.26
N GLU A 6 -31.59 -46.89 -9.49
CA GLU A 6 -32.92 -46.44 -9.89
C GLU A 6 -33.72 -47.64 -10.39
N LEU A 7 -34.91 -47.87 -9.84
CA LEU A 7 -35.71 -49.07 -10.15
C LEU A 7 -36.42 -48.94 -11.50
N CYS A 8 -36.62 -50.05 -12.20
CA CYS A 8 -37.37 -50.08 -13.46
C CYS A 8 -38.84 -49.67 -13.25
N LYS A 9 -39.58 -49.46 -14.35
CA LYS A 9 -41.01 -49.12 -14.28
C LYS A 9 -41.81 -50.30 -13.72
N ASP A 10 -41.54 -51.51 -14.20
CA ASP A 10 -42.35 -52.70 -13.93
C ASP A 10 -42.33 -53.11 -12.45
N ILE A 11 -41.20 -52.95 -11.74
CA ILE A 11 -41.13 -53.13 -10.28
C ILE A 11 -41.98 -52.07 -9.56
N ARG A 12 -42.02 -50.83 -10.04
CA ARG A 12 -42.85 -49.75 -9.45
C ARG A 12 -44.34 -49.93 -9.73
N ASP A 13 -44.69 -50.42 -10.91
CA ASP A 13 -46.07 -50.77 -11.27
C ASP A 13 -46.55 -51.94 -10.39
N LYS A 14 -45.81 -53.06 -10.35
CA LYS A 14 -46.09 -54.20 -9.44
C LYS A 14 -46.14 -53.79 -7.96
N THR A 15 -45.29 -52.86 -7.51
CA THR A 15 -45.33 -52.30 -6.14
C THR A 15 -46.67 -51.60 -5.85
N VAL A 16 -47.23 -50.89 -6.84
CA VAL A 16 -48.52 -50.22 -6.72
C VAL A 16 -49.68 -51.21 -6.80
N ASP A 17 -49.63 -52.19 -7.69
CA ASP A 17 -50.73 -53.13 -7.89
C ASP A 17 -50.86 -54.11 -6.72
N LEU A 18 -49.75 -54.59 -6.15
CA LEU A 18 -49.78 -55.35 -4.89
C LEU A 18 -50.33 -54.52 -3.71
N HIS A 19 -50.12 -53.19 -3.70
CA HIS A 19 -50.71 -52.30 -2.70
C HIS A 19 -52.21 -52.04 -2.93
N LYS A 20 -52.68 -51.99 -4.19
CA LYS A 20 -54.12 -51.96 -4.51
C LYS A 20 -54.81 -53.25 -4.03
N ALA A 21 -54.13 -54.39 -4.13
CA ALA A 21 -54.58 -55.69 -3.59
C ALA A 21 -54.47 -55.79 -2.05
N GLY A 22 -54.45 -54.67 -1.33
CA GLY A 22 -54.47 -54.61 0.14
C GLY A 22 -53.15 -54.95 0.85
N MET A 23 -52.08 -55.29 0.13
CA MET A 23 -50.89 -55.89 0.73
C MET A 23 -50.00 -54.86 1.47
N GLY A 24 -49.48 -55.24 2.64
CA GLY A 24 -48.66 -54.37 3.49
C GLY A 24 -47.23 -54.12 2.98
N TYR A 25 -46.67 -52.93 3.24
CA TYR A 25 -45.39 -52.48 2.67
C TYR A 25 -44.18 -53.37 2.99
N ARG A 26 -44.16 -54.04 4.14
CA ARG A 26 -43.10 -55.02 4.50
C ARG A 26 -43.22 -56.33 3.70
N THR A 27 -44.44 -56.76 3.40
CA THR A 27 -44.73 -57.96 2.59
C THR A 27 -44.38 -57.72 1.12
N ILE A 28 -44.84 -56.60 0.54
CA ILE A 28 -44.47 -56.17 -0.81
C ILE A 28 -42.94 -56.04 -0.95
N GLY A 29 -42.28 -55.47 0.05
CA GLY A 29 -40.82 -55.34 0.08
C GLY A 29 -40.10 -56.70 0.04
N LYS A 30 -40.53 -57.67 0.87
CA LYS A 30 -40.01 -59.05 0.80
C LYS A 30 -40.26 -59.70 -0.57
N GLN A 31 -41.47 -59.59 -1.11
CA GLN A 31 -41.87 -60.25 -2.36
C GLN A 31 -41.14 -59.69 -3.59
N LEU A 32 -40.81 -58.38 -3.61
CA LEU A 32 -40.12 -57.72 -4.73
C LEU A 32 -38.60 -57.55 -4.50
N GLY A 33 -38.05 -58.03 -3.38
CA GLY A 33 -36.63 -57.91 -3.04
C GLY A 33 -36.17 -56.47 -2.73
N GLU A 34 -37.09 -55.59 -2.36
CA GLU A 34 -36.85 -54.14 -2.20
C GLU A 34 -37.16 -53.65 -0.78
N LYS A 35 -36.44 -52.61 -0.33
CA LYS A 35 -36.62 -52.10 1.05
C LYS A 35 -38.02 -51.51 1.23
N ALA A 36 -38.65 -51.79 2.37
CA ALA A 36 -40.01 -51.30 2.69
C ALA A 36 -40.12 -49.75 2.68
N THR A 37 -39.01 -49.04 2.92
CA THR A 37 -38.91 -47.57 2.76
C THR A 37 -38.93 -47.12 1.30
N THR A 38 -38.33 -47.90 0.39
CA THR A 38 -38.43 -47.69 -1.07
C THR A 38 -39.86 -47.92 -1.55
N VAL A 39 -40.47 -49.04 -1.15
CA VAL A 39 -41.89 -49.38 -1.40
C VAL A 39 -42.82 -48.26 -0.93
N GLY A 40 -42.68 -47.82 0.33
CA GLY A 40 -43.47 -46.72 0.87
C GLY A 40 -43.27 -45.39 0.13
N THR A 41 -42.08 -45.14 -0.41
CA THR A 41 -41.79 -43.93 -1.22
C THR A 41 -42.44 -44.00 -2.60
N ILE A 42 -42.41 -45.16 -3.26
CA ILE A 42 -43.12 -45.40 -4.54
C ILE A 42 -44.62 -45.21 -4.33
N ILE A 43 -45.20 -45.83 -3.30
CA ILE A 43 -46.63 -45.77 -3.02
C ILE A 43 -47.08 -44.36 -2.62
N ARG A 44 -46.30 -43.64 -1.80
CA ARG A 44 -46.60 -42.23 -1.44
C ARG A 44 -46.59 -41.32 -2.67
N LYS A 45 -45.64 -41.53 -3.58
CA LYS A 45 -45.57 -40.80 -4.85
C LYS A 45 -46.76 -41.13 -5.76
N TRP A 46 -47.10 -42.41 -5.92
CA TRP A 46 -48.28 -42.82 -6.70
C TRP A 46 -49.59 -42.28 -6.09
N LYS A 47 -49.75 -42.31 -4.76
CA LYS A 47 -50.92 -41.71 -4.11
C LYS A 47 -51.08 -40.21 -4.41
N LYS A 48 -49.97 -39.46 -4.46
CA LYS A 48 -49.95 -38.01 -4.75
C LYS A 48 -50.13 -37.66 -6.24
N PHE A 49 -49.53 -38.42 -7.16
CA PHE A 49 -49.45 -38.04 -8.58
C PHE A 49 -50.15 -39.03 -9.54
N LYS A 50 -50.75 -40.11 -9.03
CA LYS A 50 -51.37 -41.24 -9.76
C LYS A 50 -50.48 -41.98 -10.78
N MET A 51 -49.24 -41.53 -10.98
CA MET A 51 -48.25 -42.09 -11.89
C MET A 51 -47.08 -42.76 -11.16
N THR A 52 -46.55 -43.84 -11.75
CA THR A 52 -45.36 -44.57 -11.27
C THR A 52 -44.05 -44.11 -11.92
N VAL A 53 -44.15 -43.45 -13.09
CA VAL A 53 -43.04 -42.95 -13.91
C VAL A 53 -42.21 -41.91 -13.15
N ASN A 54 -40.92 -41.75 -13.47
CA ASN A 54 -40.09 -40.69 -12.88
C ASN A 54 -40.20 -39.41 -13.72
N HIS A 55 -40.45 -38.28 -13.05
CA HIS A 55 -40.43 -36.97 -13.71
C HIS A 55 -39.02 -36.69 -14.26
N PRO A 56 -38.91 -36.01 -15.41
CA PRO A 56 -37.61 -35.52 -15.88
C PRO A 56 -36.98 -34.61 -14.82
N ARG A 57 -35.69 -34.79 -14.56
CA ARG A 57 -34.98 -34.05 -13.52
C ARG A 57 -34.77 -32.60 -13.98
N SER A 58 -35.17 -31.63 -13.16
CA SER A 58 -35.00 -30.20 -13.44
C SER A 58 -33.52 -29.80 -13.42
N GLY A 59 -32.93 -29.73 -14.61
CA GLY A 59 -31.57 -29.27 -14.83
C GLY A 59 -31.27 -29.19 -16.33
N ALA A 60 -30.59 -28.13 -16.77
CA ALA A 60 -30.35 -27.87 -18.19
C ALA A 60 -29.65 -29.07 -18.87
N PRO A 61 -30.15 -29.54 -20.03
CA PRO A 61 -29.63 -30.73 -20.69
C PRO A 61 -28.14 -30.57 -21.04
N CYS A 62 -27.39 -31.66 -20.94
CA CYS A 62 -25.93 -31.59 -21.10
C CYS A 62 -25.56 -31.29 -22.56
N LYS A 63 -25.15 -30.04 -22.84
CA LYS A 63 -24.76 -29.53 -24.18
C LYS A 63 -23.59 -30.28 -24.87
N ILE A 64 -23.08 -31.37 -24.29
CA ILE A 64 -22.12 -32.28 -24.93
C ILE A 64 -22.68 -33.70 -24.82
N SER A 65 -23.00 -34.29 -25.98
CA SER A 65 -23.50 -35.66 -26.09
C SER A 65 -22.50 -36.71 -25.56
N PRO A 66 -22.92 -37.94 -25.23
CA PRO A 66 -21.99 -39.00 -24.83
C PRO A 66 -20.90 -39.27 -25.88
N CYS A 67 -21.26 -39.27 -27.17
CA CYS A 67 -20.31 -39.40 -28.27
C CYS A 67 -19.32 -38.24 -28.32
N GLY A 68 -19.79 -36.98 -28.28
CA GLY A 68 -18.93 -35.80 -28.26
C GLY A 68 -18.00 -35.74 -27.04
N ALA A 69 -18.47 -36.21 -25.88
CA ALA A 69 -17.65 -36.33 -24.68
C ALA A 69 -16.57 -37.40 -24.83
N SER A 70 -16.90 -38.57 -25.38
CA SER A 70 -15.91 -39.62 -25.69
C SER A 70 -14.91 -39.17 -26.74
N MET A 71 -15.33 -38.40 -27.76
CA MET A 71 -14.45 -37.80 -28.76
C MET A 71 -13.45 -36.83 -28.11
N ILE A 72 -13.91 -35.92 -27.24
CA ILE A 72 -13.02 -35.02 -26.48
C ILE A 72 -12.07 -35.81 -25.59
N MET A 73 -12.57 -36.78 -24.81
CA MET A 73 -11.72 -37.54 -23.88
C MET A 73 -10.69 -38.40 -24.63
N ARG A 74 -11.05 -38.95 -25.80
CA ARG A 74 -10.12 -39.61 -26.72
C ARG A 74 -9.07 -38.63 -27.22
N LYS A 75 -9.48 -37.50 -27.80
CA LYS A 75 -8.54 -36.51 -28.37
C LYS A 75 -7.62 -35.90 -27.31
N VAL A 76 -8.08 -35.64 -26.09
CA VAL A 76 -7.21 -35.12 -25.01
C VAL A 76 -6.27 -36.21 -24.44
N ARG A 77 -6.68 -37.48 -24.42
CA ARG A 77 -5.80 -38.60 -24.04
C ARG A 77 -4.72 -38.86 -25.09
N ASP A 78 -5.09 -38.76 -26.37
CA ASP A 78 -4.24 -39.15 -27.50
C ASP A 78 -3.39 -37.96 -28.00
N GLN A 79 -3.86 -36.72 -27.79
CA GLN A 79 -3.20 -35.45 -28.07
C GLN A 79 -3.34 -34.46 -26.87
N PRO A 80 -2.61 -34.66 -25.75
CA PRO A 80 -2.76 -33.88 -24.50
C PRO A 80 -2.36 -32.39 -24.59
N ARG A 81 -1.92 -31.94 -25.76
CA ARG A 81 -1.61 -30.53 -26.09
C ARG A 81 -2.77 -29.80 -26.78
N THR A 82 -3.87 -30.48 -27.09
CA THR A 82 -5.06 -29.89 -27.76
C THR A 82 -5.65 -28.74 -26.92
N THR A 83 -5.86 -27.57 -27.52
CA THR A 83 -6.32 -26.38 -26.82
C THR A 83 -7.82 -26.42 -26.53
N ARG A 84 -8.29 -25.52 -25.65
CA ARG A 84 -9.72 -25.33 -25.39
C ARG A 84 -10.50 -24.84 -26.62
N GLN A 85 -9.84 -24.17 -27.57
CA GLN A 85 -10.47 -23.71 -28.81
C GLN A 85 -10.62 -24.87 -29.79
N ASP A 86 -9.60 -25.71 -29.93
CA ASP A 86 -9.64 -26.86 -30.85
C ASP A 86 -10.79 -27.81 -30.49
N LEU A 87 -10.96 -28.12 -29.20
CA LEU A 87 -12.05 -28.98 -28.71
C LEU A 87 -13.45 -28.36 -28.91
N VAL A 88 -13.56 -27.03 -28.90
CA VAL A 88 -14.79 -26.32 -29.30
C VAL A 88 -15.01 -26.46 -30.81
N ASN A 89 -13.96 -26.27 -31.62
CA ASN A 89 -14.02 -26.37 -33.08
C ASN A 89 -14.31 -27.80 -33.56
N ASP A 90 -13.80 -28.81 -32.86
CA ASP A 90 -14.07 -30.22 -33.14
C ASP A 90 -15.52 -30.59 -32.83
N LEU A 91 -16.05 -30.16 -31.67
CA LEU A 91 -17.47 -30.34 -31.39
C LEU A 91 -18.35 -29.53 -32.36
N LYS A 92 -17.97 -28.31 -32.74
CA LYS A 92 -18.72 -27.51 -33.73
C LYS A 92 -18.78 -28.21 -35.09
N ARG A 93 -17.68 -28.84 -35.53
CA ARG A 93 -17.65 -29.71 -36.72
C ARG A 93 -18.50 -30.97 -36.56
N ALA A 94 -18.60 -31.52 -35.35
CA ALA A 94 -19.55 -32.58 -34.98
C ALA A 94 -20.94 -32.05 -34.57
N GLY A 95 -21.41 -30.96 -35.18
CA GLY A 95 -22.76 -30.39 -35.00
C GLY A 95 -23.09 -29.84 -33.61
N THR A 96 -22.13 -29.69 -32.71
CA THR A 96 -22.34 -29.42 -31.27
C THR A 96 -21.65 -28.12 -30.83
N THR A 97 -22.39 -27.00 -30.77
CA THR A 97 -21.82 -25.70 -30.35
C THR A 97 -21.75 -25.54 -28.83
N VAL A 98 -20.54 -25.35 -28.28
CA VAL A 98 -20.31 -25.13 -26.83
C VAL A 98 -19.20 -24.12 -26.54
N SER A 99 -19.20 -23.54 -25.33
CA SER A 99 -18.18 -22.58 -24.89
C SER A 99 -16.94 -23.23 -24.26
N LYS A 100 -15.84 -22.46 -24.20
CA LYS A 100 -14.58 -22.83 -23.50
C LYS A 100 -14.81 -23.18 -22.02
N LYS A 101 -15.79 -22.54 -21.35
CA LYS A 101 -16.16 -22.81 -19.93
C LYS A 101 -16.84 -24.19 -19.82
N THR A 102 -17.70 -24.56 -20.78
CA THR A 102 -18.32 -25.90 -20.87
C THR A 102 -17.30 -27.03 -21.09
N ILE A 103 -16.36 -26.88 -22.03
CA ILE A 103 -15.26 -27.83 -22.24
C ILE A 103 -14.44 -28.01 -20.95
N SER A 104 -14.03 -26.89 -20.33
CA SER A 104 -13.21 -26.89 -19.12
C SER A 104 -13.92 -27.60 -17.96
N ASN A 105 -15.22 -27.40 -17.80
CA ASN A 105 -16.02 -28.06 -16.77
C ASN A 105 -16.20 -29.56 -17.05
N ARG A 106 -16.31 -29.98 -18.32
CA ARG A 106 -16.39 -31.41 -18.67
C ARG A 106 -15.06 -32.13 -18.43
N LEU A 107 -13.93 -31.55 -18.83
CA LEU A 107 -12.59 -32.10 -18.56
C LEU A 107 -12.29 -32.18 -17.05
N ARG A 108 -12.65 -31.14 -16.29
CA ARG A 108 -12.47 -31.10 -14.82
C ARG A 108 -13.29 -32.21 -14.13
N ARG A 109 -14.52 -32.48 -14.59
CA ARG A 109 -15.36 -33.60 -14.10
C ARG A 109 -14.78 -34.99 -14.40
N HIS A 110 -13.86 -35.11 -15.35
CA HIS A 110 -13.10 -36.33 -15.63
C HIS A 110 -11.67 -36.28 -15.06
N GLY A 111 -11.39 -35.38 -14.12
CA GLY A 111 -10.13 -35.32 -13.35
C GLY A 111 -8.96 -34.62 -14.04
N LEU A 112 -9.16 -34.00 -15.21
CA LEU A 112 -8.10 -33.34 -15.96
C LEU A 112 -8.00 -31.85 -15.60
N LYS A 113 -6.79 -31.40 -15.24
CA LYS A 113 -6.43 -29.98 -15.04
C LYS A 113 -5.38 -29.55 -16.07
N SER A 114 -5.28 -28.23 -16.29
CA SER A 114 -4.33 -27.60 -17.23
C SER A 114 -3.42 -26.64 -16.47
N CYS A 115 -2.11 -26.90 -16.49
CA CYS A 115 -1.10 -26.18 -15.72
C CYS A 115 0.04 -25.67 -16.62
N SER A 116 0.79 -24.69 -16.13
CA SER A 116 2.09 -24.27 -16.69
C SER A 116 3.22 -24.94 -15.92
N ALA A 117 4.43 -25.01 -16.48
CA ALA A 117 5.62 -25.52 -15.83
C ALA A 117 6.71 -24.42 -15.77
N SER A 118 7.28 -24.20 -14.59
CA SER A 118 8.43 -23.31 -14.39
C SER A 118 9.73 -23.97 -14.88
N LYS A 119 10.70 -23.15 -15.29
CA LYS A 119 12.07 -23.59 -15.62
C LYS A 119 13.04 -22.75 -14.80
N VAL A 120 13.80 -23.39 -13.91
CA VAL A 120 14.90 -22.79 -13.15
C VAL A 120 16.09 -23.75 -13.28
N PRO A 121 17.34 -23.28 -13.48
CA PRO A 121 18.50 -24.16 -13.45
C PRO A 121 18.63 -24.83 -12.07
N PRO A 122 18.91 -26.14 -11.99
CA PRO A 122 19.17 -26.79 -10.71
C PRO A 122 20.53 -26.33 -10.15
N LEU A 123 20.50 -25.36 -9.24
CA LEU A 123 21.69 -24.86 -8.55
C LEU A 123 22.21 -25.90 -7.55
N LYS A 124 23.52 -26.11 -7.52
CA LYS A 124 24.21 -26.83 -6.44
C LYS A 124 24.49 -25.88 -5.27
N PRO A 125 24.67 -26.35 -4.03
CA PRO A 125 25.02 -25.48 -2.90
C PRO A 125 26.22 -24.56 -3.17
N ALA A 126 27.27 -25.08 -3.83
CA ALA A 126 28.43 -24.27 -4.24
C ALA A 126 28.08 -23.14 -5.24
N HIS A 127 27.06 -23.30 -6.09
CA HIS A 127 26.58 -22.21 -6.96
C HIS A 127 25.83 -21.15 -6.15
N VAL A 128 25.06 -21.56 -5.14
CA VAL A 128 24.34 -20.65 -4.24
C VAL A 128 25.34 -19.83 -3.42
N GLN A 129 26.37 -20.48 -2.85
CA GLN A 129 27.42 -19.80 -2.09
C GLN A 129 28.25 -18.85 -2.98
N ALA A 130 28.62 -19.26 -4.20
CA ALA A 130 29.33 -18.38 -5.13
C ALA A 130 28.48 -17.17 -5.58
N ARG A 131 27.16 -17.34 -5.74
CA ARG A 131 26.22 -16.24 -6.03
C ARG A 131 26.05 -15.30 -4.84
N LEU A 132 26.00 -15.83 -3.62
CA LEU A 132 25.91 -15.02 -2.41
C LEU A 132 27.21 -14.23 -2.17
N LYS A 133 28.38 -14.86 -2.34
CA LYS A 133 29.68 -14.16 -2.34
C LYS A 133 29.66 -13.02 -3.37
N PHE A 134 29.36 -13.31 -4.63
CA PHE A 134 29.29 -12.29 -5.68
C PHE A 134 28.31 -11.15 -5.35
N ALA A 135 27.16 -11.44 -4.74
CA ALA A 135 26.20 -10.41 -4.35
C ALA A 135 26.71 -9.53 -3.17
N ASN A 136 27.45 -10.11 -2.23
CA ASN A 136 28.01 -9.39 -1.08
C ASN A 136 29.25 -8.58 -1.46
N ASP A 137 30.19 -9.18 -2.21
CA ASP A 137 31.44 -8.56 -2.66
C ASP A 137 31.21 -7.30 -3.53
N HIS A 138 30.02 -7.19 -4.12
CA HIS A 138 29.61 -6.15 -5.06
C HIS A 138 28.36 -5.38 -4.59
N LEU A 139 27.98 -5.47 -3.31
CA LEU A 139 26.76 -4.84 -2.77
C LEU A 139 26.86 -3.31 -2.76
N ASP A 140 28.03 -2.80 -2.38
CA ASP A 140 28.32 -1.37 -2.19
C ASP A 140 29.11 -0.76 -3.37
N ASP A 141 29.25 -1.51 -4.48
CA ASP A 141 29.97 -1.06 -5.68
C ASP A 141 29.20 0.06 -6.41
N PRO A 142 29.79 1.26 -6.60
CA PRO A 142 29.10 2.41 -7.15
C PRO A 142 28.83 2.29 -8.66
N GLU A 143 27.86 3.05 -9.17
CA GLU A 143 27.36 2.93 -10.55
C GLU A 143 28.47 3.09 -11.61
N GLU A 144 29.49 3.92 -11.34
CA GLU A 144 30.61 4.13 -12.24
C GLU A 144 31.50 2.89 -12.41
N GLU A 145 31.53 1.92 -11.50
CA GLU A 145 32.21 0.62 -11.74
C GLU A 145 31.40 -0.24 -12.71
N TRP A 146 30.06 -0.23 -12.61
CA TRP A 146 29.18 -0.95 -13.52
C TRP A 146 29.14 -0.36 -14.93
N GLU A 147 29.28 0.96 -15.09
CA GLU A 147 29.46 1.61 -16.40
C GLU A 147 30.67 1.07 -17.19
N LYS A 148 31.71 0.63 -16.48
CA LYS A 148 32.95 0.10 -17.07
C LYS A 148 32.79 -1.35 -17.57
N VAL A 149 31.67 -2.03 -17.27
CA VAL A 149 31.45 -3.43 -17.63
C VAL A 149 30.89 -3.57 -19.04
N MET A 150 31.58 -4.37 -19.87
CA MET A 150 31.14 -4.82 -21.18
C MET A 150 30.51 -6.22 -21.06
N TRP A 151 29.20 -6.24 -20.89
CA TRP A 151 28.35 -7.43 -20.75
C TRP A 151 28.27 -8.21 -22.06
N SER A 152 28.31 -9.55 -22.01
CA SER A 152 28.14 -10.39 -23.21
C SER A 152 27.46 -11.73 -22.94
N HIS A 153 26.75 -12.27 -23.95
CA HIS A 153 26.22 -13.63 -23.96
C HIS A 153 25.83 -14.09 -25.38
N GLU A 154 25.63 -15.39 -25.57
CA GLU A 154 25.02 -15.95 -26.78
C GLU A 154 23.50 -16.13 -26.64
N THR A 155 22.72 -15.69 -27.62
CA THR A 155 21.29 -15.96 -27.66
C THR A 155 20.88 -16.80 -28.88
N LYS A 156 20.10 -17.85 -28.64
CA LYS A 156 19.42 -18.63 -29.68
C LYS A 156 18.05 -18.01 -29.98
N ILE A 157 17.73 -17.85 -31.27
CA ILE A 157 16.41 -17.43 -31.76
C ILE A 157 15.91 -18.50 -32.75
N GLU A 158 14.80 -19.15 -32.42
CA GLU A 158 14.22 -20.27 -33.17
C GLU A 158 13.17 -19.75 -34.16
N HIS A 159 13.22 -20.20 -35.42
CA HIS A 159 12.33 -19.69 -36.47
C HIS A 159 10.87 -20.16 -36.26
N PHE A 160 10.70 -21.41 -35.83
CA PHE A 160 9.43 -21.91 -35.32
C PHE A 160 9.50 -22.27 -33.83
N GLY A 161 8.76 -21.53 -33.02
CA GLY A 161 8.52 -21.84 -31.61
C GLY A 161 9.08 -20.80 -30.65
N LEU A 162 8.25 -19.82 -30.29
CA LEU A 162 8.39 -19.20 -28.97
C LEU A 162 8.41 -20.32 -27.92
N ASN A 163 9.46 -20.37 -27.11
CA ASN A 163 9.60 -21.29 -25.97
C ASN A 163 8.74 -20.83 -24.76
N SER A 164 7.60 -20.19 -25.04
CA SER A 164 6.60 -19.76 -24.09
C SER A 164 5.84 -20.97 -23.53
N THR A 165 5.34 -20.83 -22.29
CA THR A 165 4.79 -21.94 -21.50
C THR A 165 3.54 -22.56 -22.15
N ARG A 166 3.71 -23.64 -22.92
CA ARG A 166 2.60 -24.44 -23.45
C ARG A 166 2.03 -25.35 -22.37
N ARG A 167 0.72 -25.23 -22.11
CA ARG A 167 0.00 -25.97 -21.06
C ARG A 167 -0.44 -27.34 -21.57
N VAL A 168 -0.31 -28.39 -20.75
CA VAL A 168 -0.80 -29.75 -21.04
C VAL A 168 -1.96 -30.14 -20.12
N TRP A 169 -2.75 -31.13 -20.54
CA TRP A 169 -3.79 -31.76 -19.71
C TRP A 169 -3.30 -33.09 -19.15
N ARG A 170 -3.24 -33.24 -17.82
CA ARG A 170 -2.83 -34.49 -17.15
C ARG A 170 -3.65 -34.79 -15.89
N LYS A 171 -3.57 -36.03 -15.38
CA LYS A 171 -4.06 -36.40 -14.04
C LYS A 171 -2.95 -36.20 -13.00
N LYS A 172 -3.30 -36.30 -11.71
CA LYS A 172 -2.32 -36.33 -10.60
C LYS A 172 -1.51 -37.65 -10.70
N LYS A 173 -0.17 -37.56 -10.58
CA LYS A 173 0.85 -38.61 -10.80
C LYS A 173 1.32 -38.91 -12.24
N ASP A 174 0.66 -38.43 -13.30
CA ASP A 174 1.13 -38.62 -14.70
C ASP A 174 2.27 -37.65 -15.09
N GLU A 175 3.22 -37.37 -14.17
CA GLU A 175 4.25 -36.32 -14.27
C GLU A 175 5.23 -36.57 -15.43
N TYR A 176 5.84 -37.75 -15.43
CA TYR A 176 6.97 -38.13 -16.30
C TYR A 176 6.57 -38.96 -17.53
N ASN A 177 5.26 -39.06 -17.83
CA ASN A 177 4.79 -39.78 -19.01
C ASN A 177 5.29 -39.05 -20.29
N PRO A 178 5.95 -39.73 -21.25
CA PRO A 178 6.50 -39.07 -22.44
C PRO A 178 5.52 -38.18 -23.21
N LYS A 179 4.22 -38.53 -23.23
CA LYS A 179 3.16 -37.74 -23.90
C LYS A 179 2.87 -36.41 -23.20
N ASN A 180 3.15 -36.30 -21.90
CA ASN A 180 2.99 -35.10 -21.09
C ASN A 180 4.27 -34.23 -21.04
N THR A 181 5.43 -34.80 -21.36
CA THR A 181 6.68 -34.07 -21.52
C THR A 181 6.76 -33.31 -22.85
N ILE A 182 7.76 -32.43 -23.00
CA ILE A 182 8.11 -31.79 -24.27
C ILE A 182 9.43 -32.41 -24.77
N PRO A 183 9.42 -33.24 -25.84
CA PRO A 183 10.65 -33.72 -26.43
C PRO A 183 11.33 -32.59 -27.21
N THR A 184 12.62 -32.36 -26.95
CA THR A 184 13.47 -31.48 -27.75
C THR A 184 13.80 -32.16 -29.09
N VAL A 185 13.30 -31.60 -30.19
CA VAL A 185 13.60 -32.10 -31.54
C VAL A 185 15.06 -31.85 -31.91
N LYS A 186 15.80 -32.93 -32.17
CA LYS A 186 17.12 -32.88 -32.81
C LYS A 186 16.94 -32.51 -34.30
N HIS A 187 17.00 -31.21 -34.59
CA HIS A 187 17.03 -30.60 -35.94
C HIS A 187 15.69 -30.69 -36.72
N GLY A 188 14.88 -29.63 -36.71
CA GLY A 188 13.59 -29.64 -37.44
C GLY A 188 12.81 -28.33 -37.45
N GLY A 189 13.46 -27.17 -37.59
CA GLY A 189 12.74 -25.89 -37.62
C GLY A 189 13.54 -24.62 -37.91
N GLY A 190 14.88 -24.69 -38.05
CA GLY A 190 15.71 -23.50 -38.24
C GLY A 190 15.91 -22.68 -36.95
N ASN A 191 17.13 -22.21 -36.72
CA ASN A 191 17.46 -21.26 -35.68
C ASN A 191 18.70 -20.47 -36.08
N ILE A 192 18.82 -19.25 -35.56
CA ILE A 192 20.06 -18.48 -35.56
C ILE A 192 20.60 -18.42 -34.13
N ILE A 193 21.91 -18.50 -33.97
CA ILE A 193 22.60 -18.21 -32.71
C ILE A 193 23.38 -16.92 -32.93
N LEU A 194 23.26 -15.99 -31.99
CA LEU A 194 23.86 -14.66 -32.07
C LEU A 194 24.76 -14.46 -30.85
N TRP A 195 25.97 -13.97 -31.07
CA TRP A 195 26.78 -13.36 -30.02
C TRP A 195 26.57 -11.85 -30.06
N GLY A 196 26.48 -11.22 -28.89
CA GLY A 196 26.50 -9.77 -28.78
C GLY A 196 26.84 -9.31 -27.38
N CYS A 197 27.03 -8.00 -27.26
CA CYS A 197 27.51 -7.35 -26.05
C CYS A 197 26.93 -5.94 -25.91
N PHE A 198 26.94 -5.38 -24.70
CA PHE A 198 26.57 -3.97 -24.46
C PHE A 198 27.27 -3.42 -23.20
N SER A 199 27.21 -2.10 -23.01
CA SER A 199 27.67 -1.36 -21.83
C SER A 199 26.71 -0.21 -21.53
N ALA A 200 26.93 0.57 -20.47
CA ALA A 200 26.17 1.80 -20.21
C ALA A 200 26.19 2.77 -21.43
N LYS A 201 27.29 2.81 -22.19
CA LYS A 201 27.44 3.63 -23.41
C LYS A 201 26.69 3.08 -24.64
N GLY A 202 25.91 2.02 -24.50
CA GLY A 202 25.10 1.42 -25.57
C GLY A 202 25.57 0.04 -26.04
N THR A 203 24.97 -0.42 -27.14
CA THR A 203 25.12 -1.78 -27.65
C THR A 203 26.32 -1.94 -28.58
N GLY A 204 27.04 -3.04 -28.42
CA GLY A 204 28.06 -3.50 -29.35
C GLY A 204 27.46 -4.15 -30.61
N ARG A 205 28.33 -4.58 -31.52
CA ARG A 205 27.94 -5.26 -32.75
C ARG A 205 27.39 -6.66 -32.45
N LEU A 206 26.57 -7.17 -33.35
CA LEU A 206 26.06 -8.55 -33.30
C LEU A 206 26.79 -9.41 -34.31
N GLN A 207 27.29 -10.55 -33.85
CA GLN A 207 27.86 -11.58 -34.72
C GLN A 207 26.90 -12.76 -34.82
N ARG A 208 26.58 -13.17 -36.05
CA ARG A 208 25.92 -14.45 -36.29
C ARG A 208 26.95 -15.58 -36.13
N ILE A 209 26.58 -16.60 -35.36
CA ILE A 209 27.36 -17.82 -35.19
C ILE A 209 26.84 -18.83 -36.20
N GLU A 210 27.74 -19.46 -36.94
CA GLU A 210 27.40 -20.51 -37.90
C GLU A 210 27.94 -21.85 -37.40
N GLY A 211 27.06 -22.85 -37.30
CA GLY A 211 27.39 -24.12 -36.67
C GLY A 211 27.45 -24.05 -35.14
N ARG A 212 28.43 -24.76 -34.54
CA ARG A 212 28.65 -24.81 -33.09
C ARG A 212 29.88 -23.97 -32.75
N MET A 213 29.72 -22.95 -31.92
CA MET A 213 30.85 -22.18 -31.41
C MET A 213 31.77 -23.07 -30.55
N ASP A 214 33.06 -23.05 -30.86
CA ASP A 214 34.14 -23.61 -30.03
C ASP A 214 35.02 -22.49 -29.47
N GLY A 215 36.10 -22.86 -28.76
CA GLY A 215 37.03 -21.87 -28.20
C GLY A 215 37.84 -21.07 -29.24
N ALA A 216 38.01 -21.58 -30.46
CA ALA A 216 38.72 -20.86 -31.52
C ALA A 216 37.81 -19.81 -32.16
N MET A 217 36.60 -20.21 -32.57
CA MET A 217 35.56 -19.30 -33.06
C MET A 217 35.21 -18.24 -32.00
N TYR A 218 35.17 -18.60 -30.72
CA TYR A 218 34.96 -17.63 -29.64
C TYR A 218 36.06 -16.54 -29.61
N ARG A 219 37.34 -16.92 -29.64
CA ARG A 219 38.46 -15.95 -29.69
C ARG A 219 38.42 -15.07 -30.94
N GLU A 220 37.97 -15.62 -32.06
CA GLU A 220 37.75 -14.84 -33.29
C GLU A 220 36.62 -13.80 -33.10
N ILE A 221 35.51 -14.18 -32.48
CA ILE A 221 34.42 -13.24 -32.14
C ILE A 221 34.92 -12.14 -31.18
N LEU A 222 35.77 -12.47 -30.21
CA LEU A 222 36.38 -11.45 -29.35
C LEU A 222 37.32 -10.51 -30.14
N ALA A 223 38.10 -11.04 -31.08
CA ALA A 223 39.00 -10.26 -31.92
C ALA A 223 38.24 -9.33 -32.89
N ASN A 224 37.21 -9.84 -33.56
CA ASN A 224 36.58 -9.24 -34.73
C ASN A 224 35.25 -8.53 -34.39
N ASN A 225 34.64 -8.80 -33.24
CA ASN A 225 33.45 -8.10 -32.74
C ASN A 225 33.73 -7.34 -31.43
N LEU A 226 34.12 -8.01 -30.32
CA LEU A 226 34.24 -7.35 -29.01
C LEU A 226 35.20 -6.14 -29.07
N LEU A 227 36.44 -6.34 -29.52
CA LEU A 227 37.44 -5.27 -29.52
C LEU A 227 37.05 -4.09 -30.44
N PRO A 228 36.50 -4.29 -31.66
CA PRO A 228 35.91 -3.20 -32.45
C PRO A 228 34.70 -2.52 -31.79
N SER A 229 33.85 -3.25 -31.07
CA SER A 229 32.69 -2.69 -30.37
C SER A 229 33.11 -1.80 -29.21
N VAL A 230 34.07 -2.24 -28.39
CA VAL A 230 34.67 -1.46 -27.29
C VAL A 230 35.28 -0.14 -27.79
N ARG A 231 35.96 -0.16 -28.95
CA ARG A 231 36.50 1.05 -29.60
C ARG A 231 35.40 1.98 -30.09
N ALA A 232 34.35 1.45 -30.73
CA ALA A 232 33.24 2.24 -31.24
C ALA A 232 32.46 2.94 -30.10
N LEU A 233 32.28 2.26 -28.96
CA LEU A 233 31.61 2.78 -27.77
C LEU A 233 32.49 3.73 -26.93
N LYS A 234 33.75 3.98 -27.31
CA LYS A 234 34.70 4.87 -26.59
C LYS A 234 34.78 4.54 -25.09
N LEU A 235 34.94 3.26 -24.75
CA LEU A 235 35.19 2.83 -23.37
C LEU A 235 36.62 3.21 -22.95
N GLY A 236 36.79 3.57 -21.68
CA GLY A 236 38.07 4.03 -21.11
C GLY A 236 39.09 2.91 -20.94
N ARG A 237 40.33 3.25 -20.53
CA ARG A 237 41.44 2.27 -20.38
C ARG A 237 41.25 1.23 -19.25
N GLY A 238 40.18 1.31 -18.47
CA GLY A 238 39.88 0.42 -17.33
C GLY A 238 38.60 -0.41 -17.46
N TRP A 239 38.09 -0.63 -18.68
CA TRP A 239 36.88 -1.46 -18.89
C TRP A 239 37.08 -2.93 -18.48
N VAL A 240 35.98 -3.56 -18.06
CA VAL A 240 35.95 -4.96 -17.60
C VAL A 240 35.12 -5.79 -18.56
N PHE A 241 35.60 -6.95 -18.97
CA PHE A 241 34.84 -7.88 -19.81
C PHE A 241 34.03 -8.87 -18.95
N GLN A 242 32.74 -8.99 -19.21
CA GLN A 242 31.90 -10.02 -18.61
C GLN A 242 31.52 -11.09 -19.65
N HIS A 243 31.69 -12.35 -19.25
CA HIS A 243 31.18 -13.54 -19.92
C HIS A 243 30.76 -14.58 -18.87
N ASP A 244 29.98 -15.59 -19.26
CA ASP A 244 29.68 -16.72 -18.38
C ASP A 244 30.80 -17.78 -18.40
N ASN A 245 30.89 -18.61 -17.36
CA ASN A 245 31.94 -19.64 -17.24
C ASN A 245 31.68 -20.89 -18.11
N ASP A 246 31.18 -20.73 -19.33
CA ASP A 246 31.03 -21.83 -20.27
C ASP A 246 32.40 -22.49 -20.59
N PRO A 247 32.47 -23.81 -20.88
CA PRO A 247 33.72 -24.48 -21.21
C PRO A 247 34.54 -23.83 -22.34
N LYS A 248 33.91 -23.14 -23.32
CA LYS A 248 34.64 -22.44 -24.40
C LYS A 248 35.33 -21.14 -23.91
N HIS A 249 34.77 -20.53 -22.87
CA HIS A 249 35.27 -19.30 -22.22
C HIS A 249 36.39 -19.63 -21.23
N THR A 250 36.22 -20.70 -20.46
CA THR A 250 37.16 -21.12 -19.40
C THR A 250 38.36 -21.95 -19.91
N ALA A 251 38.34 -22.40 -21.17
CA ALA A 251 39.43 -23.14 -21.81
C ALA A 251 40.80 -22.42 -21.74
N ARG A 252 41.88 -23.18 -21.55
CA ARG A 252 43.24 -22.65 -21.32
C ARG A 252 43.68 -21.65 -22.40
N ALA A 253 43.55 -22.02 -23.67
CA ALA A 253 43.88 -21.15 -24.81
C ALA A 253 43.02 -19.87 -24.91
N THR A 254 41.82 -19.86 -24.33
CA THR A 254 40.97 -18.66 -24.23
C THR A 254 41.48 -17.75 -23.11
N LYS A 255 41.82 -18.30 -21.93
CA LYS A 255 42.44 -17.54 -20.82
C LYS A 255 43.81 -16.96 -21.21
N GLU A 256 44.65 -17.75 -21.88
CA GLU A 256 45.94 -17.31 -22.45
C GLU A 256 45.76 -16.14 -23.43
N TRP A 257 44.73 -16.19 -24.29
CA TRP A 257 44.44 -15.11 -25.25
C TRP A 257 43.93 -13.84 -24.57
N LEU A 258 43.04 -13.96 -23.58
CA LEU A 258 42.53 -12.82 -22.79
C LEU A 258 43.67 -12.10 -22.06
N CYS A 259 44.58 -12.88 -21.45
CA CYS A 259 45.80 -12.37 -20.82
C CYS A 259 46.73 -11.67 -21.84
N LYS A 260 47.00 -12.30 -23.00
CA LYS A 260 47.79 -11.73 -24.10
C LYS A 260 47.15 -10.49 -24.75
N LYS A 261 45.87 -10.22 -24.49
CA LYS A 261 45.16 -9.00 -24.89
C LYS A 261 44.97 -8.00 -23.75
N HIS A 262 45.52 -8.28 -22.57
CA HIS A 262 45.43 -7.46 -21.35
C HIS A 262 43.98 -7.11 -20.96
N LEU A 263 43.06 -8.07 -21.10
CA LEU A 263 41.65 -7.86 -20.76
C LEU A 263 41.37 -8.25 -19.30
N LYS A 264 40.94 -7.28 -18.48
CA LYS A 264 40.37 -7.55 -17.14
C LYS A 264 39.02 -8.24 -17.33
N VAL A 265 38.83 -9.38 -16.68
CA VAL A 265 37.58 -10.17 -16.73
C VAL A 265 36.89 -10.07 -15.37
N LEU A 266 35.56 -9.95 -15.36
CA LEU A 266 34.74 -9.95 -14.14
C LEU A 266 34.69 -11.36 -13.53
N GLU A 267 34.90 -11.49 -12.21
CA GLU A 267 34.63 -12.75 -11.51
C GLU A 267 33.13 -13.03 -11.56
N TRP A 268 32.71 -14.13 -12.19
CA TRP A 268 31.29 -14.38 -12.47
C TRP A 268 30.79 -15.68 -11.85
N PRO A 269 29.62 -15.70 -11.17
CA PRO A 269 29.06 -16.93 -10.63
C PRO A 269 28.40 -17.79 -11.72
N SER A 270 28.93 -18.99 -11.94
CA SER A 270 28.42 -19.99 -12.89
C SER A 270 26.92 -20.30 -12.71
N GLN A 271 26.21 -20.52 -13.82
CA GLN A 271 24.75 -20.78 -13.84
C GLN A 271 23.87 -19.61 -13.32
N SER A 272 24.29 -18.37 -13.56
CA SER A 272 23.57 -17.15 -13.15
C SER A 272 23.16 -16.26 -14.34
N PRO A 273 22.35 -16.74 -15.30
CA PRO A 273 21.91 -15.94 -16.44
C PRO A 273 21.00 -14.76 -16.01
N ASP A 274 20.30 -14.91 -14.90
CA ASP A 274 19.42 -13.91 -14.28
C ASP A 274 20.16 -12.71 -13.70
N LEU A 275 21.46 -12.82 -13.43
CA LEU A 275 22.31 -11.70 -13.03
C LEU A 275 22.89 -10.92 -14.24
N ASN A 276 22.89 -11.48 -15.45
CA ASN A 276 23.45 -10.84 -16.63
C ASN A 276 22.39 -9.95 -17.31
N PRO A 277 22.48 -8.61 -17.28
CA PRO A 277 21.38 -7.76 -17.74
C PRO A 277 21.13 -7.87 -19.25
N ILE A 278 22.05 -8.44 -20.03
CA ILE A 278 21.85 -8.69 -21.47
C ILE A 278 20.69 -9.65 -21.75
N GLU A 279 20.27 -10.50 -20.80
CA GLU A 279 19.07 -11.33 -20.96
C GLU A 279 17.79 -10.49 -21.07
N ASN A 280 17.74 -9.29 -20.47
CA ASN A 280 16.62 -8.36 -20.66
C ASN A 280 16.60 -7.81 -22.09
N LEU A 281 17.78 -7.48 -22.64
CA LEU A 281 17.92 -7.05 -24.04
C LEU A 281 17.54 -8.17 -25.01
N TRP A 282 17.96 -9.41 -24.74
CA TRP A 282 17.57 -10.59 -25.53
C TRP A 282 16.09 -10.93 -25.42
N ARG A 283 15.47 -10.77 -24.25
CA ARG A 283 14.01 -10.91 -24.07
C ARG A 283 13.26 -9.92 -24.95
N GLU A 284 13.61 -8.64 -24.89
CA GLU A 284 12.93 -7.58 -25.66
C GLU A 284 13.14 -7.75 -27.17
N LEU A 285 14.34 -8.12 -27.60
CA LEU A 285 14.63 -8.46 -28.99
C LEU A 285 13.77 -9.64 -29.48
N LYS A 286 13.68 -10.73 -28.70
CA LYS A 286 12.85 -11.90 -29.02
C LYS A 286 11.36 -11.53 -29.13
N VAL A 287 10.87 -10.63 -28.27
CA VAL A 287 9.48 -10.13 -28.33
C VAL A 287 9.22 -9.37 -29.64
N ARG A 288 10.08 -8.42 -30.01
CA ARG A 288 9.92 -7.61 -31.24
C ARG A 288 10.03 -8.44 -32.51
N ILE A 289 10.94 -9.40 -32.55
CA ILE A 289 11.04 -10.37 -33.67
C ILE A 289 9.77 -11.23 -33.76
N ALA A 290 9.23 -11.71 -32.63
CA ALA A 290 8.02 -12.53 -32.63
C ALA A 290 6.77 -11.76 -33.09
N GLN A 291 6.66 -10.47 -32.78
CA GLN A 291 5.60 -9.58 -33.29
C GLN A 291 5.65 -9.44 -34.82
N ARG A 292 6.83 -9.54 -35.44
CA ARG A 292 7.04 -9.38 -36.90
C ARG A 292 6.76 -10.63 -37.73
N GLN A 293 6.59 -11.79 -37.09
CA GLN A 293 6.27 -13.09 -37.73
C GLN A 293 7.13 -13.40 -38.98
N PRO A 294 8.47 -13.45 -38.87
CA PRO A 294 9.37 -13.72 -40.00
C PRO A 294 9.06 -15.07 -40.66
N ARG A 295 8.83 -15.07 -41.99
CA ARG A 295 8.25 -16.23 -42.69
C ARG A 295 9.27 -17.30 -43.04
N ASN A 296 10.54 -16.94 -43.12
CA ASN A 296 11.66 -17.83 -43.41
C ASN A 296 12.94 -17.40 -42.63
N LEU A 297 14.03 -18.18 -42.74
CA LEU A 297 15.26 -17.92 -42.00
C LEU A 297 15.97 -16.61 -42.42
N LYS A 298 15.85 -16.18 -43.69
CA LYS A 298 16.39 -14.90 -44.18
C LYS A 298 15.56 -13.72 -43.65
N ASP A 299 14.24 -13.86 -43.56
CA ASP A 299 13.37 -12.86 -42.89
C ASP A 299 13.72 -12.76 -41.40
N LEU A 300 13.95 -13.88 -40.72
CA LEU A 300 14.33 -13.91 -39.31
C LEU A 300 15.64 -13.14 -39.10
N GLU A 301 16.63 -13.38 -39.94
CA GLU A 301 17.91 -12.66 -39.92
C GLU A 301 17.74 -11.16 -40.22
N LYS A 302 16.94 -10.81 -41.23
CA LYS A 302 16.64 -9.42 -41.62
C LYS A 302 15.94 -8.66 -40.48
N GLU A 303 14.86 -9.20 -39.94
CA GLU A 303 14.13 -8.59 -38.82
C GLU A 303 14.98 -8.53 -37.55
N THR A 304 15.83 -9.53 -37.29
CA THR A 304 16.81 -9.45 -36.19
C THR A 304 17.73 -8.25 -36.38
N LYS A 305 18.40 -8.14 -37.53
CA LYS A 305 19.34 -7.04 -37.81
C LYS A 305 18.66 -5.67 -37.70
N ILE A 306 17.45 -5.52 -38.26
CA ILE A 306 16.66 -4.28 -38.20
C ILE A 306 16.27 -3.91 -36.76
N ASN A 307 15.71 -4.84 -35.99
CA ASN A 307 15.22 -4.53 -34.64
C ASN A 307 16.37 -4.35 -33.63
N CYS A 308 17.55 -4.91 -33.89
CA CYS A 308 18.77 -4.62 -33.14
C CYS A 308 19.34 -3.23 -33.42
N VAL A 309 19.40 -2.79 -34.68
CA VAL A 309 19.80 -1.41 -35.01
C VAL A 309 18.84 -0.41 -34.37
N ARG A 310 17.53 -0.69 -34.36
CA ARG A 310 16.53 0.13 -33.65
C ARG A 310 16.66 0.12 -32.13
N LEU A 311 17.18 -0.95 -31.53
CA LEU A 311 17.53 -0.99 -30.11
C LEU A 311 18.77 -0.13 -29.83
N ALA A 312 19.77 -0.15 -30.72
CA ALA A 312 20.97 0.67 -30.61
C ALA A 312 20.67 2.17 -30.74
N THR A 313 19.95 2.58 -31.80
CA THR A 313 19.73 4.01 -32.07
C THR A 313 18.81 4.70 -31.06
N LYS A 314 17.86 3.98 -30.45
CA LYS A 314 17.03 4.55 -29.36
C LYS A 314 17.79 4.85 -28.07
N GLY A 315 19.00 4.31 -27.89
CA GLY A 315 19.91 4.67 -26.80
C GLY A 315 20.84 5.85 -27.14
N ALA A 316 20.86 6.30 -28.39
CA ALA A 316 21.69 7.42 -28.84
C ALA A 316 20.87 8.71 -29.07
N SER A 317 19.54 8.62 -29.18
CA SER A 317 18.66 9.75 -29.50
C SER A 317 18.20 10.57 -28.28
N THR A 318 19.10 10.81 -27.33
CA THR A 318 18.83 11.63 -26.12
C THR A 318 19.82 12.77 -25.91
N GLN A 319 20.76 12.98 -26.83
CA GLN A 319 21.52 14.23 -26.97
C GLN A 319 21.59 14.63 -28.44
N ASP A 320 21.43 15.94 -28.65
CA ASP A 320 21.67 16.76 -29.85
C ASP A 320 21.08 16.31 -31.20
N SER A 321 20.13 17.10 -31.70
CA SER A 321 19.72 17.12 -33.11
C SER A 321 19.58 18.55 -33.60
N ASP A 322 20.65 19.07 -34.19
CA ASP A 322 20.66 20.34 -34.93
C ASP A 322 21.60 20.24 -36.14
N ALA A 323 21.38 21.07 -37.16
CA ALA A 323 22.19 21.20 -38.39
C ALA A 323 22.32 19.97 -39.35
N VAL A 324 21.29 19.80 -40.19
CA VAL A 324 21.31 19.72 -41.68
C VAL A 324 22.66 19.44 -42.41
N GLU A 325 22.67 18.48 -43.36
CA GLU A 325 23.76 18.28 -44.36
C GLU A 325 23.79 19.38 -45.44
N PRO A 326 24.97 19.74 -46.00
CA PRO A 326 25.38 19.08 -47.26
C PRO A 326 26.90 18.86 -47.48
N GLU A 327 27.19 17.84 -48.30
CA GLU A 327 28.35 17.57 -49.19
C GLU A 327 29.81 18.06 -48.96
N LYS A 328 30.74 17.17 -49.36
CA LYS A 328 32.10 17.45 -49.92
C LYS A 328 33.19 18.05 -49.01
N GLN A 329 33.71 17.18 -48.15
CA GLN A 329 35.13 16.75 -48.15
C GLN A 329 36.21 17.77 -48.61
N VAL A 330 36.93 18.38 -47.64
CA VAL A 330 38.41 18.46 -47.60
C VAL A 330 38.89 18.91 -46.20
N ASP A 331 40.01 18.32 -45.78
CA ASP A 331 40.85 18.58 -44.60
C ASP A 331 40.24 19.20 -43.30
N SER A 332 39.98 18.34 -42.32
CA SER A 332 39.69 18.74 -40.92
C SER A 332 40.94 18.85 -40.04
N THR A 333 42.09 18.32 -40.47
CA THR A 333 43.30 18.17 -39.67
C THR A 333 43.93 19.52 -39.35
N VAL A 334 44.05 20.37 -40.38
CA VAL A 334 44.60 21.73 -40.27
C VAL A 334 43.74 22.61 -39.36
N LYS A 335 42.41 22.46 -39.41
CA LYS A 335 41.48 23.21 -38.56
C LYS A 335 41.61 22.81 -37.09
N MET A 336 41.73 21.51 -36.78
CA MET A 336 41.97 21.09 -35.39
C MET A 336 43.34 21.54 -34.87
N ALA A 337 44.39 21.53 -35.69
CA ALA A 337 45.70 22.06 -35.29
C ALA A 337 45.62 23.55 -34.91
N GLY A 338 44.91 24.36 -35.72
CA GLY A 338 44.66 25.79 -35.42
C GLY A 338 43.86 26.01 -34.13
N VAL A 339 42.80 25.23 -33.90
CA VAL A 339 41.99 25.31 -32.67
C VAL A 339 42.80 24.91 -31.44
N ILE A 340 43.60 23.84 -31.52
CA ILE A 340 44.47 23.41 -30.41
C ILE A 340 45.53 24.47 -30.10
N ALA A 341 46.16 25.06 -31.12
CA ALA A 341 47.11 26.16 -30.94
C ALA A 341 46.45 27.41 -30.32
N GLY A 342 45.23 27.76 -30.75
CA GLY A 342 44.44 28.85 -30.18
C GLY A 342 44.06 28.64 -28.72
N ILE A 343 43.64 27.42 -28.35
CA ILE A 343 43.36 27.04 -26.96
C ILE A 343 44.65 27.08 -26.12
N LEU A 344 45.78 26.60 -26.65
CA LEU A 344 47.06 26.64 -25.94
C LEU A 344 47.52 28.09 -25.68
N MET A 345 47.39 28.97 -26.69
CA MET A 345 47.61 30.42 -26.56
C MET A 345 46.68 31.04 -25.51
N PHE A 346 45.39 30.70 -25.52
CA PHE A 346 44.44 31.22 -24.54
C PHE A 346 44.77 30.77 -23.12
N VAL A 347 45.18 29.51 -22.92
CA VAL A 347 45.64 29.00 -21.62
C VAL A 347 46.93 29.68 -21.16
N ILE A 348 47.88 29.94 -22.06
CA ILE A 348 49.11 30.69 -21.75
C ILE A 348 48.79 32.14 -21.36
N ILE A 349 47.87 32.80 -22.07
CA ILE A 349 47.40 34.16 -21.74
C ILE A 349 46.70 34.15 -20.38
N LEU A 350 45.82 33.17 -20.11
CA LEU A 350 45.08 33.08 -18.85
C LEU A 350 45.99 32.77 -17.66
N LEU A 351 47.01 31.92 -17.83
CA LEU A 351 48.08 31.72 -16.86
C LEU A 351 48.91 33.01 -16.64
N GLY A 352 49.18 33.76 -17.71
CA GLY A 352 49.80 35.09 -17.63
C GLY A 352 48.96 36.07 -16.81
N VAL A 353 47.64 36.13 -17.06
CA VAL A 353 46.69 36.94 -16.29
C VAL A 353 46.69 36.52 -14.82
N VAL A 354 46.52 35.23 -14.51
CA VAL A 354 46.57 34.70 -13.12
C VAL A 354 47.90 35.01 -12.43
N LEU A 355 49.03 34.92 -13.15
CA LEU A 355 50.34 35.32 -12.62
C LEU A 355 50.41 36.83 -12.37
N THR A 356 49.85 37.69 -13.23
CA THR A 356 49.77 39.14 -12.96
C THR A 356 48.83 39.50 -11.82
N PHE A 357 47.74 38.76 -11.59
CA PHE A 357 46.88 38.91 -10.41
C PHE A 357 47.62 38.52 -9.13
N LYS A 358 48.29 37.35 -9.08
CA LYS A 358 49.17 37.00 -7.94
C LYS A 358 50.29 38.03 -7.72
N ARG A 359 50.86 38.59 -8.80
CA ARG A 359 51.87 39.66 -8.71
C ARG A 359 51.28 40.99 -8.21
N ARG A 360 50.00 41.27 -8.46
CA ARG A 360 49.27 42.42 -7.91
C ARG A 360 48.92 42.26 -6.43
N GLU A 361 48.46 41.08 -5.99
CA GLU A 361 48.23 40.82 -4.55
C GLU A 361 49.52 40.94 -3.72
N ILE A 362 50.64 40.41 -4.23
CA ILE A 362 51.96 40.56 -3.61
C ILE A 362 52.43 42.04 -3.59
N HIS A 363 51.83 42.90 -4.40
CA HIS A 363 52.09 44.35 -4.39
C HIS A 363 51.16 45.13 -3.44
N THR A 364 49.87 44.82 -3.37
CA THR A 364 48.94 45.48 -2.43
C THR A 364 49.27 45.17 -0.97
N TRP A 365 49.73 43.96 -0.66
CA TRP A 365 50.27 43.63 0.66
C TRP A 365 51.59 44.35 0.98
N ARG A 366 52.38 44.77 -0.03
CA ARG A 366 53.59 45.58 0.18
C ARG A 366 53.30 47.06 0.37
N THR A 367 52.29 47.64 -0.27
CA THR A 367 51.95 49.07 -0.09
C THR A 367 51.25 49.38 1.23
N LEU A 368 50.51 48.43 1.82
CA LEU A 368 49.95 48.58 3.17
C LEU A 368 51.01 48.40 4.29
N SER A 369 52.10 47.69 4.02
CA SER A 369 53.11 47.32 5.04
C SER A 369 54.24 48.34 5.26
N VAL A 370 54.27 49.46 4.51
CA VAL A 370 55.29 50.52 4.62
C VAL A 370 54.66 51.88 5.01
N GLY A 371 53.33 51.93 5.14
CA GLY A 371 52.55 53.17 5.22
C GLY A 371 52.27 53.74 6.61
N LYS A 372 52.82 53.19 7.71
CA LYS A 372 52.63 53.75 9.07
C LYS A 372 53.60 53.22 10.14
N LEU A 373 54.90 53.47 9.95
CA LEU A 373 55.84 53.61 11.07
C LEU A 373 56.61 54.93 10.93
N ALA A 374 56.99 55.55 12.05
CA ALA A 374 57.76 56.79 12.14
C ALA A 374 57.11 58.09 11.56
N LYS A 375 56.03 58.57 12.19
CA LYS A 375 55.88 60.04 12.42
C LYS A 375 55.02 60.37 13.64
N LYS A 376 55.68 60.85 14.73
CA LYS A 376 55.15 61.59 15.91
C LYS A 376 53.94 60.98 16.66
N GLN A 377 53.91 60.77 17.98
CA GLN A 377 54.60 61.35 19.15
C GLN A 377 54.36 62.86 19.36
N LYS A 378 53.65 63.21 20.45
CA LYS A 378 53.19 64.54 20.91
C LYS A 378 52.15 65.23 20.00
N GLU A 379 51.08 65.86 20.51
CA GLU A 379 50.42 65.96 21.84
C GLU A 379 48.89 65.79 21.59
N THR A 380 47.98 65.33 22.46
CA THR A 380 47.70 65.49 23.92
C THR A 380 46.86 64.24 24.34
N ALA A 381 46.35 63.94 25.55
CA ALA A 381 46.25 64.60 26.87
C ALA A 381 46.20 63.52 28.01
N SER A 382 46.83 63.74 29.16
CA SER A 382 46.24 64.06 30.50
C SER A 382 45.43 62.98 31.24
N SER A 383 45.87 62.62 32.45
CA SER A 383 45.31 61.66 33.46
C SER A 383 45.43 60.14 33.14
N SER A 384 45.69 59.15 34.03
CA SER A 384 45.88 58.98 35.50
C SER A 384 44.62 58.57 36.33
N THR A 385 44.62 57.57 37.25
CA THR A 385 45.71 56.75 37.87
C THR A 385 45.21 55.44 38.51
N GLN A 386 46.01 54.34 38.48
CA GLN A 386 45.92 53.11 39.35
C GLN A 386 44.61 52.25 39.23
N ARG A 387 44.48 50.98 39.69
CA ARG A 387 45.32 49.97 40.41
C ARG A 387 44.84 48.54 40.02
N GLU A 388 45.71 47.60 39.65
CA GLU A 388 46.18 46.38 40.39
C GLU A 388 45.19 45.23 40.77
N MET A 389 45.56 44.01 40.32
CA MET A 389 45.37 42.64 40.87
C MET A 389 43.98 41.98 41.08
N GLY A 390 43.96 40.63 40.89
CA GLY A 390 42.96 39.66 41.41
C GLY A 390 43.55 38.87 42.61
N PRO A 391 43.40 37.53 42.74
CA PRO A 391 42.59 36.54 41.98
C PRO A 391 41.89 35.44 42.87
N VAL A 392 41.28 34.39 42.27
CA VAL A 392 40.93 33.05 42.89
C VAL A 392 39.89 33.06 44.05
N GLY A 393 39.04 32.05 44.34
CA GLY A 393 38.67 30.78 43.69
C GLY A 393 37.93 29.80 44.65
N THR A 394 37.57 28.60 44.14
CA THR A 394 37.26 27.33 44.88
C THR A 394 36.16 27.22 45.98
N ALA A 395 35.17 26.36 45.69
CA ALA A 395 34.74 25.18 46.47
C ALA A 395 33.68 25.21 47.63
N ASP A 396 32.88 24.13 47.61
CA ASP A 396 32.31 23.29 48.70
C ASP A 396 31.11 23.68 49.62
N LYS A 397 30.08 22.82 49.55
CA LYS A 397 29.34 22.11 50.64
C LYS A 397 28.62 22.85 51.81
N SER A 398 27.30 22.59 51.90
CA SER A 398 26.45 22.26 53.09
C SER A 398 26.57 23.05 54.42
N THR A 399 25.52 23.30 55.21
CA THR A 399 24.74 22.29 55.99
C THR A 399 23.61 22.98 56.81
N THR A 400 22.65 22.21 57.38
CA THR A 400 21.71 22.55 58.50
C THR A 400 20.67 23.67 58.23
N LYS A 401 19.34 23.49 58.36
CA LYS A 401 18.42 22.91 59.39
C LYS A 401 18.09 23.84 60.57
N VAL A 402 16.92 23.56 61.18
CA VAL A 402 16.37 24.09 62.46
C VAL A 402 15.65 25.46 62.31
N SER A 403 14.49 25.74 62.92
CA SER A 403 13.33 24.93 63.40
C SER A 403 12.23 25.89 63.89
N THR A 404 10.94 25.54 63.73
CA THR A 404 9.90 25.47 64.81
C THR A 404 8.58 25.01 64.18
N LEU A 405 7.91 23.91 64.55
CA LEU A 405 7.26 23.53 65.83
C LEU A 405 5.96 24.29 66.17
N HIS A 406 4.82 23.63 65.94
CA HIS A 406 3.77 23.28 66.92
C HIS A 406 2.93 22.16 66.27
N LYS A 407 2.96 20.92 66.79
CA LYS A 407 2.15 20.35 67.91
C LYS A 407 0.69 20.11 67.52
N ASP A 408 0.27 18.84 67.33
CA ASP A 408 -0.32 17.88 68.31
C ASP A 408 -1.86 18.05 68.36
N ASP A 409 -2.74 17.05 68.48
CA ASP A 409 -2.57 15.58 68.59
C ASP A 409 -3.87 14.85 68.08
N PRO A 410 -3.98 13.50 68.04
CA PRO A 410 -4.94 12.77 67.20
C PRO A 410 -6.18 12.21 67.93
N PHE A 411 -7.08 11.57 67.18
CA PHE A 411 -7.90 10.45 67.68
C PHE A 411 -8.10 9.34 66.62
N SER A 412 -8.26 8.09 67.05
CA SER A 412 -8.49 6.92 66.19
C SER A 412 -9.42 5.91 66.87
N THR A 413 -10.43 5.42 66.13
CA THR A 413 -11.16 4.14 66.30
C THR A 413 -12.07 3.97 65.07
N SER A 414 -12.20 2.87 64.30
CA SER A 414 -11.98 1.41 64.45
C SER A 414 -13.26 0.58 64.73
N SER A 415 -13.86 0.03 63.66
CA SER A 415 -14.71 -1.18 63.63
C SER A 415 -14.85 -1.60 62.14
N GLN A 416 -14.69 -2.85 61.71
CA GLN A 416 -15.41 -4.09 62.06
C GLN A 416 -16.90 -4.05 61.67
N ASP A 417 -17.53 -5.08 61.07
CA ASP A 417 -17.05 -6.33 60.44
C ASP A 417 -18.23 -6.97 59.63
N LEU A 418 -18.02 -8.15 59.01
CA LEU A 418 -19.00 -9.24 58.68
C LEU A 418 -19.17 -9.68 57.20
N ASN A 419 -18.55 -10.84 56.96
CA ASN A 419 -18.84 -11.96 56.02
C ASN A 419 -20.25 -12.14 55.42
N GLY A 420 -20.30 -12.80 54.24
CA GLY A 420 -21.10 -14.03 54.14
C GLY A 420 -21.69 -14.49 52.79
N PHE A 421 -20.94 -15.31 52.01
CA PHE A 421 -21.41 -16.35 51.05
C PHE A 421 -22.41 -15.94 49.92
N THR A 422 -22.70 -16.71 48.85
CA THR A 422 -22.27 -18.04 48.36
C THR A 422 -22.27 -18.04 46.82
N SER A 423 -21.47 -18.89 46.16
CA SER A 423 -21.66 -19.22 44.72
C SER A 423 -22.79 -20.25 44.51
N PRO A 424 -23.32 -20.39 43.28
CA PRO A 424 -22.92 -21.57 42.51
C PRO A 424 -22.76 -21.34 40.98
N SER A 425 -22.13 -22.32 40.33
CA SER A 425 -22.00 -22.45 38.87
C SER A 425 -23.04 -23.46 38.31
N PRO A 426 -22.85 -24.08 37.12
CA PRO A 426 -23.20 -23.49 35.82
C PRO A 426 -24.22 -24.33 35.02
N CYS A 427 -24.99 -23.70 34.13
CA CYS A 427 -25.89 -24.41 33.20
C CYS A 427 -25.66 -24.04 31.73
N SER A 428 -25.46 -25.04 30.90
CA SER A 428 -25.26 -24.93 29.44
C SER A 428 -26.57 -24.72 28.68
N PHE A 429 -26.56 -23.92 27.60
CA PHE A 429 -27.58 -24.03 26.55
C PHE A 429 -26.99 -23.87 25.14
N SER A 430 -27.29 -24.84 24.28
CA SER A 430 -27.05 -24.78 22.83
C SER A 430 -28.26 -24.19 22.11
N VAL A 431 -28.05 -23.28 21.16
CA VAL A 431 -29.14 -22.72 20.34
C VAL A 431 -28.95 -23.08 18.86
N GLN A 432 -29.97 -23.71 18.28
CA GLN A 432 -30.05 -24.00 16.85
C GLN A 432 -30.48 -22.75 16.09
N GLY A 433 -29.89 -22.52 14.91
CA GLY A 433 -30.13 -21.31 14.13
C GLY A 433 -31.58 -21.13 13.67
N LYS A 434 -32.09 -19.90 13.79
CA LYS A 434 -33.28 -19.40 13.08
C LYS A 434 -32.93 -18.10 12.36
N THR A 435 -33.46 -17.95 11.15
CA THR A 435 -33.30 -16.73 10.35
C THR A 435 -34.08 -15.58 10.96
N LEU A 436 -33.41 -14.47 11.28
CA LEU A 436 -34.03 -13.20 11.67
C LEU A 436 -34.08 -12.25 10.47
N GLN A 437 -35.22 -11.60 10.26
CA GLN A 437 -35.39 -10.56 9.24
C GLN A 437 -35.10 -9.19 9.86
N SER A 438 -33.98 -8.58 9.52
CA SER A 438 -33.66 -7.21 9.93
C SER A 438 -34.37 -6.18 9.04
N LYS A 439 -35.40 -5.54 9.59
CA LYS A 439 -35.87 -4.21 9.17
C LYS A 439 -35.84 -3.30 10.41
N SER A 440 -35.70 -1.99 10.20
CA SER A 440 -35.64 -0.95 11.24
C SER A 440 -34.29 -0.68 11.94
N LEU A 441 -33.19 -0.56 11.18
CA LEU A 441 -31.90 -0.02 11.67
C LEU A 441 -31.23 1.04 10.76
N LEU A 442 -31.93 1.51 9.72
CA LEU A 442 -31.33 2.29 8.61
C LEU A 442 -31.89 3.72 8.45
N ASN A 443 -32.71 4.19 9.40
CA ASN A 443 -33.48 5.43 9.28
C ASN A 443 -33.19 6.50 10.37
N SER A 444 -32.23 6.27 11.28
CA SER A 444 -31.98 7.14 12.44
C SER A 444 -30.61 7.82 12.47
N TYR A 445 -29.76 7.60 11.46
CA TYR A 445 -28.35 8.05 11.48
C TYR A 445 -28.10 9.39 10.77
N TYR A 446 -29.12 10.02 10.19
CA TYR A 446 -29.01 11.30 9.47
C TYR A 446 -30.11 12.29 9.88
N SER A 447 -30.04 12.76 11.13
CA SER A 447 -30.85 13.88 11.60
C SER A 447 -30.08 14.70 12.66
N VAL A 448 -29.28 15.67 12.20
CA VAL A 448 -28.66 16.67 13.09
C VAL A 448 -29.71 17.73 13.43
N SER A 449 -30.20 17.73 14.66
CA SER A 449 -31.22 18.67 15.13
C SER A 449 -30.67 20.10 15.21
N LYS A 450 -31.14 20.98 14.31
CA LYS A 450 -31.11 22.42 14.55
C LYS A 450 -32.31 22.81 15.42
N GLU A 451 -32.11 22.93 16.72
CA GLU A 451 -33.10 23.58 17.60
C GLU A 451 -32.69 25.04 17.86
N ALA A 452 -33.58 25.97 17.57
CA ALA A 452 -33.43 27.38 17.88
C ALA A 452 -33.94 27.66 19.31
N VAL A 453 -33.30 28.59 20.01
CA VAL A 453 -33.70 28.98 21.37
C VAL A 453 -35.09 29.61 21.34
N ALA A 454 -36.04 29.02 22.07
CA ALA A 454 -37.39 29.53 22.23
C ALA A 454 -37.61 30.09 23.65
N VAL A 455 -37.96 31.37 23.73
CA VAL A 455 -38.53 32.01 24.94
C VAL A 455 -40.06 32.00 24.77
N PRO A 456 -40.86 31.64 25.79
CA PRO A 456 -42.25 31.24 25.59
C PRO A 456 -43.18 32.42 25.26
N ALA A 457 -44.16 32.16 24.37
CA ALA A 457 -45.21 33.09 24.00
C ALA A 457 -46.52 32.80 24.76
N THR A 458 -47.24 33.85 25.16
CA THR A 458 -48.61 33.79 25.68
C THR A 458 -49.63 34.21 24.62
N ALA A 459 -50.68 33.39 24.49
CA ALA A 459 -51.85 33.46 23.61
C ALA A 459 -52.33 34.83 23.07
N SER A 460 -52.74 34.83 21.79
CA SER A 460 -53.96 35.51 21.29
C SER A 460 -54.44 34.88 19.97
N ILE A 461 -55.57 35.35 19.41
CA ILE A 461 -56.37 34.69 18.36
C ILE A 461 -56.66 35.66 17.18
N ASP A 462 -56.81 35.09 15.98
CA ASP A 462 -57.55 35.57 14.79
C ASP A 462 -57.01 36.59 13.75
N SER A 463 -57.63 36.46 12.56
CA SER A 463 -57.93 37.46 11.51
C SER A 463 -56.85 38.18 10.66
N SER A 464 -56.66 37.66 9.44
CA SER A 464 -56.85 38.28 8.10
C SER A 464 -56.40 39.73 7.70
N HIS A 465 -56.30 39.92 6.36
CA HIS A 465 -56.23 41.18 5.56
C HIS A 465 -54.91 41.92 5.27
N SER A 466 -54.27 41.50 4.17
CA SER A 466 -54.06 42.26 2.90
C SER A 466 -53.68 43.77 2.85
N GLU A 467 -52.72 44.05 1.94
CA GLU A 467 -52.55 45.24 1.05
C GLU A 467 -51.27 46.12 1.19
N LEU A 468 -50.43 46.04 0.14
CA LEU A 468 -49.78 47.10 -0.65
C LEU A 468 -49.32 48.43 -0.02
N ALA A 469 -48.01 48.69 -0.12
CA ALA A 469 -47.48 49.95 -0.66
C ALA A 469 -46.07 49.75 -1.27
N GLN A 470 -45.74 50.52 -2.31
CA GLN A 470 -44.43 50.55 -2.99
C GLN A 470 -43.77 51.94 -2.75
N PRO A 471 -42.46 52.14 -2.97
CA PRO A 471 -42.01 52.47 -4.33
C PRO A 471 -40.65 51.86 -4.74
N SER A 472 -40.30 52.06 -6.00
CA SER A 472 -39.10 51.54 -6.68
C SER A 472 -38.04 52.63 -6.91
N LEU A 473 -36.86 52.20 -7.40
CA LEU A 473 -36.15 52.93 -8.45
C LEU A 473 -35.31 51.95 -9.28
N THR A 474 -35.25 52.17 -10.59
CA THR A 474 -34.74 51.20 -11.58
C THR A 474 -33.70 51.85 -12.48
N ILE A 475 -32.59 51.17 -12.79
CA ILE A 475 -31.67 51.51 -13.88
C ILE A 475 -31.47 50.28 -14.78
N GLN A 476 -31.24 50.54 -16.07
CA GLN A 476 -31.58 49.64 -17.17
C GLN A 476 -30.52 48.57 -17.47
N THR A 477 -30.99 47.44 -17.99
CA THR A 477 -30.20 46.44 -18.72
C THR A 477 -30.01 46.83 -20.19
N TYR A 478 -28.91 46.40 -20.80
CA TYR A 478 -28.82 46.17 -22.25
C TYR A 478 -28.19 44.78 -22.52
N PRO A 479 -28.56 44.08 -23.60
CA PRO A 479 -28.42 42.62 -23.68
C PRO A 479 -27.27 42.15 -24.57
N TYR A 480 -26.77 40.92 -24.33
CA TYR A 480 -26.11 40.11 -25.37
C TYR A 480 -26.16 38.61 -25.07
N GLY A 481 -26.33 37.79 -26.12
CA GLY A 481 -25.95 36.38 -26.15
C GLY A 481 -26.73 35.42 -25.26
N GLY A 482 -27.88 34.92 -25.73
CA GLY A 482 -28.53 33.76 -25.11
C GLY A 482 -27.71 32.48 -25.31
N CYS A 483 -27.54 31.71 -24.24
CA CYS A 483 -27.14 30.30 -24.28
C CYS A 483 -28.10 29.56 -23.34
N GLU A 484 -28.64 28.42 -23.79
CA GLU A 484 -29.77 27.77 -23.13
C GLU A 484 -29.37 27.17 -21.77
N SER A 485 -30.30 27.20 -20.82
CA SER A 485 -30.17 26.48 -19.55
C SER A 485 -30.25 24.97 -19.82
N VAL A 486 -29.10 24.33 -19.99
CA VAL A 486 -29.01 22.88 -20.19
C VAL A 486 -29.41 22.18 -18.89
N GLU A 487 -30.68 21.77 -18.80
CA GLU A 487 -31.12 20.78 -17.82
C GLU A 487 -30.27 19.51 -17.97
N MET A 488 -29.89 18.89 -16.84
CA MET A 488 -29.25 17.58 -16.81
C MET A 488 -30.23 16.47 -17.22
N SER A 489 -30.54 16.43 -18.51
CA SER A 489 -31.44 15.48 -19.14
C SER A 489 -30.74 14.12 -19.29
N TYR A 490 -30.90 13.27 -18.26
CA TYR A 490 -30.42 11.89 -18.26
C TYR A 490 -30.98 11.10 -19.44
N GLN A 491 -30.19 10.95 -20.51
CA GLN A 491 -30.54 10.08 -21.64
C GLN A 491 -30.56 8.62 -21.19
N ALA A 492 -31.76 8.03 -21.12
CA ALA A 492 -32.02 6.71 -20.54
C ALA A 492 -31.57 5.52 -21.41
N GLY A 493 -30.25 5.42 -21.66
CA GLY A 493 -29.62 4.36 -22.44
C GLY A 493 -29.20 3.13 -21.63
N GLN A 494 -30.16 2.30 -21.18
CA GLN A 494 -29.97 0.90 -20.71
C GLN A 494 -28.73 0.55 -19.85
N PHE A 495 -28.32 1.40 -18.91
CA PHE A 495 -27.34 1.04 -17.86
C PHE A 495 -27.90 1.28 -16.45
N GLN A 496 -27.18 0.84 -15.41
CA GLN A 496 -27.78 0.60 -14.08
C GLN A 496 -28.27 1.89 -13.39
N PRO A 497 -29.39 1.83 -12.64
CA PRO A 497 -29.88 2.95 -11.84
C PRO A 497 -29.09 3.09 -10.53
N ALA A 498 -29.14 4.28 -9.94
CA ALA A 498 -28.56 4.59 -8.64
C ALA A 498 -29.01 3.61 -7.53
N ILE A 499 -28.09 3.24 -6.66
CA ILE A 499 -28.24 2.22 -5.63
C ILE A 499 -28.65 2.91 -4.32
N ARG A 500 -29.79 2.55 -3.73
CA ARG A 500 -30.17 3.06 -2.40
C ARG A 500 -29.16 2.59 -1.36
N VAL A 501 -28.76 3.47 -0.44
CA VAL A 501 -27.82 3.17 0.65
C VAL A 501 -28.25 1.92 1.44
N ALA A 502 -29.55 1.77 1.68
CA ALA A 502 -30.14 0.61 2.36
C ALA A 502 -29.93 -0.74 1.65
N ASP A 503 -29.76 -0.76 0.32
CA ASP A 503 -29.54 -1.97 -0.48
C ASP A 503 -28.06 -2.21 -0.79
N LEU A 504 -27.17 -1.25 -0.50
CA LEU A 504 -25.78 -1.24 -0.98
C LEU A 504 -24.96 -2.45 -0.52
N LEU A 505 -25.09 -2.85 0.76
CA LEU A 505 -24.45 -4.07 1.29
C LEU A 505 -24.86 -5.33 0.49
N GLN A 506 -26.14 -5.42 0.16
CA GLN A 506 -26.69 -6.54 -0.61
C GLN A 506 -26.25 -6.47 -2.09
N HIS A 507 -26.14 -5.29 -2.67
CA HIS A 507 -25.60 -5.08 -4.03
C HIS A 507 -24.12 -5.52 -4.10
N ILE A 508 -23.25 -4.94 -3.27
CA ILE A 508 -21.80 -5.23 -3.27
C ILE A 508 -21.53 -6.71 -2.99
N THR A 509 -22.30 -7.33 -2.08
CA THR A 509 -22.21 -8.77 -1.80
C THR A 509 -22.57 -9.62 -3.02
N GLN A 510 -23.57 -9.23 -3.81
CA GLN A 510 -23.91 -9.92 -5.06
C GLN A 510 -22.83 -9.74 -6.12
N MET A 511 -22.30 -8.52 -6.30
CA MET A 511 -21.23 -8.22 -7.25
C MET A 511 -19.94 -8.99 -6.95
N LYS A 512 -19.59 -9.15 -5.66
CA LYS A 512 -18.45 -9.98 -5.22
C LYS A 512 -18.70 -11.49 -5.34
N CYS A 513 -19.93 -11.95 -5.15
CA CYS A 513 -20.29 -13.38 -5.23
C CYS A 513 -20.60 -13.88 -6.66
N GLY A 514 -20.78 -12.99 -7.64
CA GLY A 514 -21.03 -13.32 -9.04
C GLY A 514 -19.97 -14.25 -9.64
N GLN A 515 -20.36 -15.19 -10.51
CA GLN A 515 -19.49 -16.27 -11.03
C GLN A 515 -18.49 -15.82 -12.15
N GLY A 516 -17.87 -14.65 -11.92
CA GLY A 516 -16.79 -14.05 -12.70
C GLY A 516 -17.12 -12.75 -13.45
N TYR A 517 -18.27 -12.12 -13.14
CA TYR A 517 -18.90 -11.08 -13.95
C TYR A 517 -19.79 -10.17 -13.06
N GLY A 518 -19.15 -9.39 -12.19
CA GLY A 518 -19.79 -8.35 -11.36
C GLY A 518 -19.17 -7.01 -11.69
N PHE A 519 -18.53 -6.37 -10.70
CA PHE A 519 -17.72 -5.15 -10.87
C PHE A 519 -16.75 -5.17 -12.07
N LYS A 520 -16.30 -6.36 -12.50
CA LYS A 520 -15.48 -6.52 -13.70
C LYS A 520 -16.17 -6.10 -15.00
N GLU A 521 -17.41 -6.54 -15.25
CA GLU A 521 -18.12 -6.16 -16.49
C GLU A 521 -18.52 -4.69 -16.47
N GLU A 522 -18.85 -4.18 -15.29
CA GLU A 522 -19.16 -2.78 -15.03
C GLU A 522 -17.95 -1.88 -15.26
N TYR A 523 -16.79 -2.21 -14.68
CA TYR A 523 -15.53 -1.50 -14.90
C TYR A 523 -15.04 -1.60 -16.35
N GLU A 524 -15.19 -2.76 -17.00
CA GLU A 524 -14.90 -2.94 -18.43
C GLU A 524 -15.92 -2.20 -19.35
N GLY A 525 -17.01 -1.67 -18.78
CA GLY A 525 -17.96 -0.78 -19.45
C GLY A 525 -17.59 0.72 -19.39
N LEU A 526 -16.63 1.12 -18.56
CA LEU A 526 -16.11 2.49 -18.53
C LEU A 526 -15.16 2.73 -19.72
N THR A 527 -15.26 3.89 -20.36
CA THR A 527 -14.37 4.29 -21.46
C THR A 527 -12.89 4.33 -21.00
N GLU A 528 -12.00 3.69 -21.76
CA GLU A 528 -10.56 3.67 -21.48
C GLU A 528 -9.79 4.41 -22.59
N GLY A 529 -8.85 5.27 -22.20
CA GLY A 529 -8.09 6.12 -23.11
C GLY A 529 -8.75 7.48 -23.36
N GLN A 530 -8.20 8.24 -24.30
CA GLN A 530 -8.61 9.62 -24.59
C GLN A 530 -10.01 9.66 -25.22
N ALA A 531 -10.99 10.18 -24.47
CA ALA A 531 -12.36 10.35 -24.92
C ALA A 531 -12.67 11.75 -25.51
N ALA A 532 -11.80 12.74 -25.28
CA ALA A 532 -11.99 14.13 -25.69
C ALA A 532 -10.67 14.76 -26.23
N PRO A 533 -10.73 15.93 -26.91
CA PRO A 533 -9.54 16.61 -27.46
C PRO A 533 -8.49 16.98 -26.41
N TRP A 534 -7.23 16.96 -26.83
CA TRP A 534 -6.03 17.19 -26.00
C TRP A 534 -4.90 17.87 -26.80
N GLU A 535 -5.29 18.73 -27.75
CA GLU A 535 -4.43 19.45 -28.68
C GLU A 535 -3.38 20.32 -27.97
N THR A 536 -3.71 20.94 -26.84
CA THR A 536 -2.73 21.72 -26.05
C THR A 536 -1.69 20.82 -25.38
N ALA A 537 -2.11 19.65 -24.91
CA ALA A 537 -1.25 18.71 -24.17
C ALA A 537 -0.26 17.97 -25.07
N LYS A 538 -0.57 17.83 -26.37
CA LYS A 538 0.28 17.13 -27.35
C LYS A 538 1.32 18.02 -28.04
N LYS A 539 1.26 19.34 -27.85
CA LYS A 539 2.26 20.28 -28.38
C LYS A 539 3.66 19.95 -27.84
N ASP A 540 4.70 20.05 -28.66
CA ASP A 540 6.04 19.63 -28.26
C ASP A 540 6.63 20.51 -27.13
N GLU A 541 6.25 21.79 -27.05
CA GLU A 541 6.64 22.72 -25.96
C GLU A 541 6.00 22.37 -24.60
N ASN A 542 4.94 21.57 -24.61
CA ASN A 542 4.25 21.09 -23.41
C ASN A 542 4.53 19.61 -23.11
N ARG A 543 5.20 18.90 -24.02
CA ARG A 543 5.41 17.46 -23.92
C ARG A 543 6.33 17.07 -22.77
N ASN A 544 7.30 17.91 -22.43
CA ASN A 544 8.16 17.78 -21.25
C ASN A 544 7.44 18.12 -19.93
N LYS A 545 6.30 18.83 -19.96
CA LYS A 545 5.47 19.12 -18.77
C LYS A 545 4.56 17.94 -18.39
N ASN A 546 4.56 16.83 -19.15
CA ASN A 546 3.72 15.66 -18.94
C ASN A 546 4.51 14.47 -18.36
N ARG A 547 4.20 14.05 -17.12
CA ARG A 547 4.83 12.89 -16.45
C ARG A 547 4.56 11.56 -17.16
N TYR A 548 3.41 11.44 -17.82
CA TYR A 548 3.03 10.26 -18.60
C TYR A 548 2.34 10.70 -19.90
N GLY A 549 2.94 10.39 -21.06
CA GLY A 549 2.39 10.76 -22.37
C GLY A 549 1.02 10.14 -22.72
N ASN A 550 0.48 9.28 -21.85
CA ASN A 550 -0.87 8.69 -21.96
C ASN A 550 -1.86 9.17 -20.87
N ILE A 551 -1.44 10.00 -19.90
CA ILE A 551 -2.32 10.61 -18.88
C ILE A 551 -2.15 12.12 -18.89
N ILE A 552 -3.18 12.82 -19.34
CA ILE A 552 -3.13 14.18 -19.88
C ILE A 552 -4.44 14.92 -19.60
N ALA A 553 -4.38 16.26 -19.55
CA ALA A 553 -5.56 17.10 -19.46
C ALA A 553 -6.22 17.28 -20.85
N TYR A 554 -7.56 17.25 -20.91
CA TYR A 554 -8.34 17.56 -22.10
C TYR A 554 -8.49 19.09 -22.27
N ASP A 555 -8.61 19.61 -23.50
CA ASP A 555 -8.60 21.06 -23.75
C ASP A 555 -9.78 21.84 -23.15
N HIS A 556 -10.91 21.16 -22.93
CA HIS A 556 -12.15 21.75 -22.44
C HIS A 556 -12.20 21.89 -20.92
N THR A 557 -11.52 21.01 -20.18
CA THR A 557 -11.43 21.00 -18.70
C THR A 557 -10.06 21.37 -18.16
N ARG A 558 -9.02 21.50 -18.99
CA ARG A 558 -7.67 21.85 -18.49
C ARG A 558 -7.67 23.17 -17.74
N VAL A 559 -6.92 23.23 -16.64
CA VAL A 559 -6.57 24.49 -16.01
C VAL A 559 -5.68 25.29 -16.98
N ARG A 560 -5.88 26.60 -17.04
CA ARG A 560 -5.17 27.50 -17.96
C ARG A 560 -4.46 28.56 -17.16
N LEU A 561 -3.13 28.53 -17.15
CA LEU A 561 -2.33 29.48 -16.38
C LEU A 561 -2.27 30.84 -17.10
N GLN A 562 -2.24 31.92 -16.34
CA GLN A 562 -1.97 33.27 -16.83
C GLN A 562 -0.61 33.28 -17.53
N LEU A 563 -0.57 33.79 -18.76
CA LEU A 563 0.65 33.89 -19.55
C LEU A 563 1.71 34.76 -18.83
N LEU A 564 2.96 34.33 -18.90
CA LEU A 564 4.12 35.07 -18.44
C LEU A 564 4.64 35.97 -19.56
N ASP A 565 5.11 37.17 -19.20
CA ASP A 565 5.76 38.08 -20.15
C ASP A 565 6.95 37.40 -20.82
N GLY A 566 6.91 37.30 -22.15
CA GLY A 566 7.95 36.66 -22.96
C GLY A 566 7.78 35.15 -23.21
N ASP A 567 6.82 34.45 -22.56
CA ASP A 567 6.51 33.03 -22.85
C ASP A 567 5.04 32.82 -23.26
N PRO A 568 4.71 32.82 -24.57
CA PRO A 568 3.37 32.56 -25.09
C PRO A 568 2.92 31.08 -24.98
N HIS A 569 3.73 30.21 -24.37
CA HIS A 569 3.47 28.78 -24.16
C HIS A 569 3.46 28.40 -22.66
N SER A 570 3.47 29.41 -21.79
CA SER A 570 3.38 29.31 -20.33
C SER A 570 1.96 29.02 -19.78
N ASP A 571 0.94 28.85 -20.64
CA ASP A 571 -0.46 28.67 -20.22
C ASP A 571 -0.82 27.25 -19.76
N TYR A 572 0.08 26.27 -19.99
CA TYR A 572 -0.22 24.86 -19.82
C TYR A 572 0.39 24.24 -18.56
N ILE A 573 -0.46 23.52 -17.82
CA ILE A 573 -0.11 22.53 -16.80
C ILE A 573 -0.97 21.27 -17.02
N ASN A 574 -0.45 20.09 -16.68
CA ASN A 574 -1.24 18.85 -16.73
C ASN A 574 -2.16 18.75 -15.49
N ALA A 575 -3.23 19.56 -15.53
CA ALA A 575 -4.29 19.61 -14.53
C ALA A 575 -5.64 19.77 -15.25
N SER A 576 -6.69 19.11 -14.74
CA SER A 576 -8.08 19.32 -15.17
C SER A 576 -8.89 19.83 -13.99
N TYR A 577 -9.78 20.78 -14.21
CA TYR A 577 -10.93 20.96 -13.33
C TYR A 577 -11.77 19.67 -13.31
N ILE A 578 -12.33 19.38 -12.15
CA ILE A 578 -13.24 18.26 -11.89
C ILE A 578 -14.40 18.78 -11.07
N ASP A 579 -15.63 18.44 -11.45
CA ASP A 579 -16.83 18.80 -10.69
C ASP A 579 -16.98 17.95 -9.42
N GLY A 580 -17.53 18.53 -8.36
CA GLY A 580 -18.00 17.85 -7.16
C GLY A 580 -19.52 17.68 -7.17
N TYR A 581 -20.07 17.01 -6.15
CA TYR A 581 -21.52 16.84 -6.01
C TYR A 581 -22.24 18.21 -5.96
N HIS A 582 -23.04 18.50 -6.99
CA HIS A 582 -23.70 19.80 -7.23
C HIS A 582 -22.76 21.03 -7.14
N ARG A 583 -21.45 20.87 -7.38
CA ARG A 583 -20.44 21.93 -7.28
C ARG A 583 -19.52 21.95 -8.51
N PRO A 584 -19.77 22.80 -9.53
CA PRO A 584 -18.93 22.84 -10.71
C PRO A 584 -17.49 23.27 -10.35
N ARG A 585 -16.49 22.60 -10.92
CA ARG A 585 -15.05 22.80 -10.70
C ARG A 585 -14.61 22.75 -9.24
N HIS A 586 -15.28 21.99 -8.37
CA HIS A 586 -14.92 21.88 -6.95
C HIS A 586 -13.48 21.37 -6.73
N TYR A 587 -12.97 20.58 -7.68
CA TYR A 587 -11.68 19.92 -7.63
C TYR A 587 -10.78 20.34 -8.80
N ILE A 588 -9.48 20.23 -8.60
CA ILE A 588 -8.47 20.19 -9.67
C ILE A 588 -7.72 18.87 -9.56
N ALA A 589 -7.87 17.97 -10.54
CA ALA A 589 -7.11 16.74 -10.63
C ALA A 589 -5.85 16.94 -11.48
N THR A 590 -4.67 16.82 -10.86
CA THR A 590 -3.38 17.10 -11.51
C THR A 590 -2.34 16.01 -11.26
N GLN A 591 -1.33 15.90 -12.14
CA GLN A 591 -0.19 15.01 -11.92
C GLN A 591 0.64 15.43 -10.70
N GLY A 592 1.37 14.49 -10.10
CA GLY A 592 2.39 14.82 -9.10
C GLY A 592 3.51 15.63 -9.76
N PRO A 593 3.82 16.85 -9.26
CA PRO A 593 4.80 17.73 -9.88
C PRO A 593 6.11 17.06 -10.25
N MET A 594 6.68 17.50 -11.37
CA MET A 594 8.05 17.18 -11.79
C MET A 594 8.96 18.37 -11.47
N GLN A 595 10.28 18.19 -11.54
CA GLN A 595 11.23 19.25 -11.15
C GLN A 595 11.05 20.53 -11.98
N GLU A 596 10.66 20.35 -13.24
CA GLU A 596 10.38 21.36 -14.25
C GLU A 596 9.04 22.08 -13.99
N THR A 597 8.08 21.40 -13.35
CA THR A 597 6.69 21.88 -13.21
C THR A 597 6.32 22.32 -11.79
N VAL A 598 7.25 22.32 -10.82
CA VAL A 598 6.98 22.80 -9.45
C VAL A 598 6.54 24.28 -9.44
N ARG A 599 7.15 25.11 -10.29
CA ARG A 599 6.80 26.53 -10.43
C ARG A 599 5.38 26.70 -10.99
N ASP A 600 5.02 25.93 -12.00
CA ASP A 600 3.67 25.93 -12.59
C ASP A 600 2.61 25.46 -11.59
N PHE A 601 2.94 24.48 -10.76
CA PHE A 601 2.04 23.95 -9.73
C PHE A 601 1.72 24.99 -8.65
N TRP A 602 2.71 25.72 -8.13
CA TRP A 602 2.46 26.82 -7.18
C TRP A 602 1.80 28.04 -7.82
N ARG A 603 2.14 28.36 -9.08
CA ARG A 603 1.45 29.38 -9.88
C ARG A 603 -0.04 29.03 -10.06
N MET A 604 -0.37 27.76 -10.30
CA MET A 604 -1.74 27.25 -10.36
C MET A 604 -2.46 27.43 -9.02
N ILE A 605 -1.87 26.95 -7.92
CA ILE A 605 -2.45 27.05 -6.56
C ILE A 605 -2.77 28.51 -6.19
N TRP A 606 -1.86 29.43 -6.48
CA TRP A 606 -2.10 30.87 -6.25
C TRP A 606 -3.21 31.43 -7.16
N GLN A 607 -3.20 31.09 -8.45
CA GLN A 607 -4.17 31.60 -9.42
C GLN A 607 -5.59 31.16 -9.08
N GLU A 608 -5.79 29.88 -8.75
CA GLU A 608 -7.10 29.29 -8.54
C GLU A 608 -7.65 29.51 -7.12
N ASN A 609 -6.92 30.24 -6.27
CA ASN A 609 -7.22 30.46 -4.85
C ASN A 609 -7.40 29.16 -4.02
N SER A 610 -6.64 28.13 -4.38
CA SER A 610 -6.70 26.81 -3.74
C SER A 610 -5.97 26.82 -2.39
N VAL A 611 -6.72 26.69 -1.29
CA VAL A 611 -6.14 26.62 0.07
C VAL A 611 -5.89 25.19 0.56
N SER A 612 -6.36 24.18 -0.19
CA SER A 612 -6.22 22.76 0.17
C SER A 612 -5.58 21.96 -0.96
N ILE A 613 -4.48 21.27 -0.65
CA ILE A 613 -3.75 20.39 -1.55
C ILE A 613 -3.85 18.96 -1.03
N VAL A 614 -4.40 18.03 -1.82
CA VAL A 614 -4.58 16.63 -1.45
C VAL A 614 -3.58 15.75 -2.20
N MET A 615 -2.59 15.24 -1.48
CA MET A 615 -1.51 14.40 -2.01
C MET A 615 -1.73 12.93 -1.63
N VAL A 616 -2.17 12.11 -2.60
CA VAL A 616 -2.48 10.67 -2.39
C VAL A 616 -1.39 9.79 -2.99
N THR A 617 -0.13 10.04 -2.64
CA THR A 617 1.03 9.26 -3.10
C THR A 617 2.25 9.52 -2.20
N ASN A 618 3.12 8.52 -2.03
CA ASN A 618 4.46 8.76 -1.49
C ASN A 618 5.37 9.31 -2.59
N LEU A 619 6.46 10.00 -2.22
CA LEU A 619 7.41 10.59 -3.17
C LEU A 619 8.11 9.52 -4.02
N VAL A 620 8.50 8.41 -3.39
CA VAL A 620 9.16 7.25 -4.02
C VAL A 620 8.41 5.99 -3.59
N GLU A 621 8.15 5.09 -4.54
CA GLU A 621 7.43 3.83 -4.34
C GLU A 621 8.09 2.75 -5.23
N VAL A 622 8.45 1.60 -4.67
CA VAL A 622 9.31 0.54 -5.26
C VAL A 622 10.55 1.11 -6.00
N GLY A 623 11.25 2.04 -5.36
CA GLY A 623 12.44 2.70 -5.92
C GLY A 623 12.16 3.62 -7.12
N ARG A 624 10.90 4.00 -7.38
CA ARG A 624 10.52 4.91 -8.48
C ARG A 624 9.90 6.19 -7.95
N VAL A 625 10.42 7.33 -8.40
CA VAL A 625 9.85 8.65 -8.12
C VAL A 625 8.43 8.75 -8.71
N LYS A 626 7.45 8.97 -7.85
CA LYS A 626 6.04 9.21 -8.19
C LYS A 626 5.71 10.71 -8.20
N CYS A 627 6.33 11.48 -7.30
CA CYS A 627 6.21 12.93 -7.19
C CYS A 627 7.55 13.50 -6.71
N VAL A 628 7.95 14.68 -7.17
CA VAL A 628 9.07 15.40 -6.51
C VAL A 628 8.54 16.10 -5.25
N ARG A 629 9.42 16.40 -4.29
CA ARG A 629 9.03 17.24 -3.15
C ARG A 629 8.91 18.68 -3.65
N TYR A 630 7.70 19.22 -3.62
CA TYR A 630 7.40 20.58 -4.08
C TYR A 630 7.28 21.60 -2.92
N TRP A 631 7.65 21.20 -1.71
CA TRP A 631 7.55 22.03 -0.51
C TRP A 631 8.90 22.11 0.24
N PRO A 632 9.16 23.21 0.98
CA PRO A 632 10.37 23.38 1.76
C PRO A 632 10.30 22.68 3.13
N ASP A 633 11.45 22.55 3.79
CA ASP A 633 11.53 22.25 5.23
C ASP A 633 11.33 23.51 6.09
N GLU A 634 11.70 24.69 5.57
CA GLU A 634 11.48 26.00 6.22
C GLU A 634 10.87 27.02 5.25
N THR A 635 11.62 27.44 4.22
CA THR A 635 11.18 28.44 3.23
C THR A 635 11.91 28.26 1.89
N ASP A 636 11.20 28.44 0.78
CA ASP A 636 11.74 28.39 -0.59
C ASP A 636 10.88 29.28 -1.54
N VAL A 637 11.36 29.53 -2.76
CA VAL A 637 10.74 30.45 -3.74
C VAL A 637 10.57 29.79 -5.11
N TYR A 638 9.34 29.44 -5.43
CA TYR A 638 8.94 28.75 -6.66
C TYR A 638 8.52 29.75 -7.74
N GLY A 639 9.52 30.46 -8.30
CA GLY A 639 9.30 31.50 -9.31
C GLY A 639 9.05 32.85 -8.65
N ASP A 640 7.82 33.34 -8.67
CA ASP A 640 7.38 34.54 -7.94
C ASP A 640 6.56 34.21 -6.66
N ILE A 641 6.30 32.92 -6.40
CA ILE A 641 5.61 32.43 -5.20
C ILE A 641 6.64 32.04 -4.13
N LYS A 642 6.65 32.75 -3.00
CA LYS A 642 7.34 32.33 -1.77
C LYS A 642 6.43 31.37 -0.99
N VAL A 643 7.00 30.26 -0.51
CA VAL A 643 6.32 29.30 0.37
C VAL A 643 7.15 29.15 1.65
N THR A 644 6.50 29.25 2.81
CA THR A 644 7.09 29.06 4.13
C THR A 644 6.27 28.02 4.89
N LEU A 645 6.93 26.97 5.39
CA LEU A 645 6.31 25.98 6.28
C LEU A 645 6.07 26.62 7.66
N ILE A 646 4.89 26.42 8.21
CA ILE A 646 4.51 26.87 9.56
C ILE A 646 4.46 25.67 10.51
N GLU A 647 3.81 24.59 10.08
CA GLU A 647 3.50 23.45 10.94
C GLU A 647 3.47 22.15 10.14
N THR A 648 3.77 21.03 10.80
CA THR A 648 3.61 19.67 10.27
C THR A 648 3.03 18.79 11.36
N GLU A 649 1.82 18.27 11.12
CA GLU A 649 1.11 17.35 11.99
C GLU A 649 1.28 15.92 11.45
N PRO A 650 2.20 15.10 12.00
CA PRO A 650 2.27 13.69 11.67
C PRO A 650 1.14 12.91 12.36
N LEU A 651 0.46 12.08 11.58
CA LEU A 651 -0.53 11.11 12.02
C LEU A 651 -0.20 9.74 11.40
N ALA A 652 -0.83 8.68 11.89
CA ALA A 652 -0.49 7.31 11.49
C ALA A 652 -0.61 7.03 9.97
N GLU A 653 -1.66 7.52 9.32
CA GLU A 653 -1.95 7.21 7.91
C GLU A 653 -1.78 8.40 6.94
N TYR A 654 -1.56 9.60 7.48
CA TYR A 654 -1.38 10.83 6.71
C TYR A 654 -0.63 11.91 7.50
N VAL A 655 -0.15 12.94 6.79
CA VAL A 655 0.51 14.11 7.38
C VAL A 655 -0.21 15.37 6.91
N ILE A 656 -0.53 16.29 7.81
CA ILE A 656 -0.99 17.65 7.46
C ILE A 656 0.23 18.59 7.51
N ARG A 657 0.34 19.51 6.56
CA ARG A 657 1.35 20.58 6.57
C ARG A 657 0.69 21.93 6.28
N THR A 658 0.93 22.90 7.13
CA THR A 658 0.39 24.26 6.99
C THR A 658 1.49 25.18 6.48
N PHE A 659 1.21 25.90 5.39
CA PHE A 659 2.14 26.82 4.75
C PHE A 659 1.57 28.24 4.74
N THR A 660 2.42 29.25 4.93
CA THR A 660 2.13 30.61 4.44
C THR A 660 2.71 30.77 3.04
N VAL A 661 1.92 31.35 2.14
CA VAL A 661 2.26 31.53 0.73
C VAL A 661 2.04 32.98 0.34
N GLN A 662 3.01 33.56 -0.37
CA GLN A 662 2.99 34.97 -0.78
C GLN A 662 3.52 35.12 -2.20
N LYS A 663 2.77 35.83 -3.06
CA LYS A 663 3.23 36.21 -4.41
C LYS A 663 4.01 37.52 -4.38
N LYS A 664 5.12 37.59 -5.12
CA LYS A 664 5.94 38.80 -5.26
C LYS A 664 5.09 39.98 -5.75
N GLY A 665 5.31 41.15 -5.14
CA GLY A 665 4.55 42.37 -5.46
C GLY A 665 3.09 42.37 -4.97
N HIS A 666 2.64 41.33 -4.27
CA HIS A 666 1.32 41.29 -3.64
C HIS A 666 1.49 41.39 -2.11
N HIS A 667 0.63 42.19 -1.46
CA HIS A 667 0.61 42.31 0.00
C HIS A 667 -0.16 41.17 0.68
N GLU A 668 -0.92 40.39 -0.09
CA GLU A 668 -1.66 39.23 0.37
C GLU A 668 -0.72 38.08 0.77
N ILE A 669 -1.00 37.48 1.93
CA ILE A 669 -0.41 36.21 2.37
C ILE A 669 -1.57 35.24 2.59
N ARG A 670 -1.49 34.03 2.04
CA ARG A 670 -2.51 32.99 2.19
C ARG A 670 -1.97 31.84 3.03
N GLU A 671 -2.83 31.28 3.88
CA GLU A 671 -2.58 29.99 4.49
C GLU A 671 -3.04 28.88 3.53
N ILE A 672 -2.20 27.87 3.32
CA ILE A 672 -2.47 26.74 2.41
C ILE A 672 -2.08 25.45 3.13
N ARG A 673 -2.98 24.47 3.17
CA ARG A 673 -2.78 23.18 3.85
C ARG A 673 -2.58 22.06 2.84
N GLN A 674 -1.51 21.29 3.01
CA GLN A 674 -1.29 20.03 2.31
C GLN A 674 -1.72 18.86 3.20
N PHE A 675 -2.63 18.04 2.68
CA PHE A 675 -3.06 16.79 3.26
C PHE A 675 -2.39 15.65 2.50
N HIS A 676 -1.42 14.98 3.11
CA HIS A 676 -0.57 13.97 2.46
C HIS A 676 -0.90 12.57 2.99
N PHE A 677 -1.70 11.80 2.26
CA PHE A 677 -2.05 10.41 2.60
C PHE A 677 -0.91 9.46 2.23
N THR A 678 -0.27 8.90 3.26
CA THR A 678 0.95 8.09 3.15
C THR A 678 0.69 6.58 3.12
N SER A 679 -0.42 6.11 3.70
CA SER A 679 -0.74 4.67 3.82
C SER A 679 -1.36 4.01 2.58
N TRP A 680 -1.30 4.63 1.39
CA TRP A 680 -1.69 3.93 0.16
C TRP A 680 -0.55 3.04 -0.36
N PRO A 681 -0.72 1.71 -0.45
CA PRO A 681 0.36 0.80 -0.85
C PRO A 681 0.84 1.00 -2.29
N ASP A 682 2.11 0.66 -2.52
CA ASP A 682 2.80 0.69 -3.82
C ASP A 682 2.11 -0.16 -4.91
N HIS A 683 1.36 -1.18 -4.48
CA HIS A 683 0.61 -2.10 -5.33
C HIS A 683 -0.83 -2.25 -4.80
N GLY A 684 -1.82 -2.10 -5.69
CA GLY A 684 -3.23 -2.24 -5.36
C GLY A 684 -3.82 -1.06 -4.58
N VAL A 685 -4.52 -1.39 -3.50
CA VAL A 685 -5.38 -0.51 -2.69
C VAL A 685 -5.18 -0.81 -1.20
N PRO A 686 -5.49 0.13 -0.27
CA PRO A 686 -5.50 -0.14 1.16
C PRO A 686 -6.39 -1.35 1.51
N CYS A 687 -6.01 -2.14 2.51
CA CYS A 687 -6.78 -3.33 2.91
C CYS A 687 -8.15 -2.99 3.53
N TYR A 688 -8.30 -1.78 4.07
CA TYR A 688 -9.50 -1.23 4.70
C TYR A 688 -9.65 0.23 4.30
N ALA A 689 -10.87 0.77 4.37
CA ALA A 689 -11.13 2.14 3.98
C ALA A 689 -10.93 3.17 5.11
N THR A 690 -10.79 2.70 6.36
CA THR A 690 -10.92 3.50 7.59
C THR A 690 -10.07 4.77 7.56
N GLY A 691 -8.78 4.65 7.22
CA GLY A 691 -7.87 5.79 7.09
C GLY A 691 -8.23 6.77 5.99
N LEU A 692 -8.65 6.28 4.82
CA LEU A 692 -9.08 7.17 3.72
C LEU A 692 -10.39 7.89 4.07
N LEU A 693 -11.31 7.24 4.79
CA LEU A 693 -12.55 7.87 5.26
C LEU A 693 -12.27 8.95 6.31
N GLY A 694 -11.37 8.68 7.27
CA GLY A 694 -10.88 9.69 8.21
C GLY A 694 -10.20 10.86 7.51
N PHE A 695 -9.34 10.57 6.53
CA PHE A 695 -8.66 11.57 5.72
C PHE A 695 -9.63 12.44 4.89
N VAL A 696 -10.61 11.85 4.21
CA VAL A 696 -11.66 12.58 3.47
C VAL A 696 -12.45 13.49 4.40
N ARG A 697 -12.88 12.98 5.57
CA ARG A 697 -13.55 13.80 6.60
C ARG A 697 -12.69 14.97 7.06
N GLN A 698 -11.40 14.74 7.32
CA GLN A 698 -10.48 15.79 7.78
C GLN A 698 -10.23 16.87 6.72
N VAL A 699 -10.11 16.49 5.44
CA VAL A 699 -10.04 17.45 4.31
C VAL A 699 -11.34 18.26 4.20
N LYS A 700 -12.51 17.59 4.21
CA LYS A 700 -13.83 18.23 4.12
C LYS A 700 -14.11 19.17 5.31
N PHE A 701 -13.60 18.85 6.50
CA PHE A 701 -13.72 19.68 7.70
C PHE A 701 -12.78 20.90 7.72
N LEU A 702 -11.51 20.72 7.33
CA LEU A 702 -10.50 21.79 7.38
C LEU A 702 -10.44 22.68 6.12
N ASN A 703 -11.22 22.37 5.07
CA ASN A 703 -11.32 23.19 3.86
C ASN A 703 -12.41 24.29 3.99
N PRO A 704 -12.07 25.58 3.96
CA PRO A 704 -13.04 26.68 4.06
C PRO A 704 -14.10 26.67 2.94
N PRO A 705 -15.37 27.05 3.22
CA PRO A 705 -16.44 27.04 2.22
C PRO A 705 -16.26 28.07 1.11
N ASN A 706 -15.46 29.12 1.34
CA ASN A 706 -15.16 30.19 0.38
C ASN A 706 -13.83 29.98 -0.36
N ALA A 707 -13.22 28.79 -0.24
CA ALA A 707 -11.97 28.45 -0.92
C ALA A 707 -12.15 28.26 -2.43
N GLY A 708 -11.05 28.40 -3.17
CA GLY A 708 -10.95 27.87 -4.54
C GLY A 708 -10.91 26.34 -4.57
N PRO A 709 -10.77 25.74 -5.77
CA PRO A 709 -10.85 24.29 -5.96
C PRO A 709 -9.81 23.51 -5.14
N ILE A 710 -10.18 22.34 -4.62
CA ILE A 710 -9.26 21.46 -3.89
C ILE A 710 -8.31 20.79 -4.91
N VAL A 711 -7.00 21.00 -4.78
CA VAL A 711 -5.98 20.49 -5.71
C VAL A 711 -5.59 19.07 -5.32
N ALA A 712 -6.20 18.08 -5.96
CA ALA A 712 -5.97 16.66 -5.68
C ALA A 712 -4.99 16.04 -6.70
N HIS A 713 -3.95 15.36 -6.20
CA HIS A 713 -2.94 14.71 -7.03
C HIS A 713 -2.46 13.37 -6.46
N CYS A 714 -1.79 12.60 -7.32
CA CYS A 714 -1.01 11.42 -6.95
C CYS A 714 0.26 11.42 -7.80
N SER A 715 0.64 10.30 -8.44
CA SER A 715 1.63 10.32 -9.52
C SER A 715 1.04 10.89 -10.83
N ALA A 716 -0.01 10.26 -11.36
CA ALA A 716 -0.61 10.64 -12.65
C ALA A 716 -1.82 11.59 -12.53
N GLY A 717 -2.34 11.78 -11.32
CA GLY A 717 -3.55 12.59 -11.09
C GLY A 717 -4.83 11.94 -11.59
N ALA A 718 -4.95 10.62 -11.53
CA ALA A 718 -6.08 9.90 -12.12
C ALA A 718 -6.54 8.68 -11.30
N GLY A 719 -5.63 7.76 -10.92
CA GLY A 719 -5.99 6.56 -10.15
C GLY A 719 -6.44 6.86 -8.72
N ARG A 720 -5.49 6.97 -7.79
CA ARG A 720 -5.75 7.28 -6.38
C ARG A 720 -6.51 8.62 -6.19
N THR A 721 -6.20 9.62 -7.01
CA THR A 721 -6.92 10.92 -7.10
C THR A 721 -8.39 10.73 -7.45
N GLY A 722 -8.70 9.91 -8.46
CA GLY A 722 -10.09 9.59 -8.81
C GLY A 722 -10.82 8.81 -7.72
N CYS A 723 -10.11 7.97 -6.95
CA CYS A 723 -10.70 7.29 -5.80
C CYS A 723 -11.08 8.26 -4.68
N PHE A 724 -10.19 9.19 -4.33
CA PHE A 724 -10.46 10.23 -3.33
C PHE A 724 -11.69 11.07 -3.72
N ILE A 725 -11.71 11.61 -4.96
CA ILE A 725 -12.81 12.43 -5.45
C ILE A 725 -14.12 11.63 -5.55
N ALA A 726 -14.08 10.40 -6.08
CA ALA A 726 -15.29 9.57 -6.20
C ALA A 726 -15.87 9.14 -4.85
N VAL A 727 -15.04 8.92 -3.82
CA VAL A 727 -15.53 8.65 -2.46
C VAL A 727 -16.23 9.87 -1.89
N ASP A 728 -15.60 11.06 -1.94
CA ASP A 728 -16.20 12.30 -1.43
C ASP A 728 -17.55 12.62 -2.09
N ILE A 729 -17.60 12.64 -3.43
CA ILE A 729 -18.84 12.92 -4.20
C ILE A 729 -19.97 11.93 -3.85
N MET A 730 -19.64 10.67 -3.60
CA MET A 730 -20.63 9.63 -3.27
C MET A 730 -21.05 9.63 -1.79
N LEU A 731 -20.21 10.15 -0.89
CA LEU A 731 -20.64 10.46 0.48
C LEU A 731 -21.61 11.64 0.47
N ASP A 732 -21.30 12.74 -0.24
CA ASP A 732 -22.20 13.87 -0.43
C ASP A 732 -23.54 13.44 -1.08
N MET A 733 -23.52 12.63 -2.14
CA MET A 733 -24.75 12.12 -2.77
C MET A 733 -25.62 11.29 -1.81
N ALA A 734 -25.00 10.45 -0.98
CA ALA A 734 -25.72 9.63 -0.02
C ALA A 734 -26.27 10.42 1.18
N GLU A 735 -25.51 11.39 1.67
CA GLU A 735 -25.92 12.32 2.74
C GLU A 735 -27.15 13.15 2.32
N ASN A 736 -27.27 13.49 1.03
CA ASN A 736 -28.35 14.35 0.51
C ASN A 736 -29.54 13.60 -0.12
N GLU A 737 -29.33 12.46 -0.81
CA GLU A 737 -30.37 11.73 -1.55
C GLU A 737 -30.66 10.31 -1.03
N GLY A 738 -29.82 9.75 -0.15
CA GLY A 738 -29.96 8.36 0.30
C GLY A 738 -29.65 7.29 -0.77
N VAL A 739 -29.00 7.69 -1.87
CA VAL A 739 -28.56 6.84 -2.99
C VAL A 739 -27.09 7.10 -3.34
N VAL A 740 -26.47 6.18 -4.08
CA VAL A 740 -25.14 6.34 -4.69
C VAL A 740 -25.14 5.82 -6.13
N ASP A 741 -24.42 6.51 -7.02
CA ASP A 741 -24.24 6.10 -8.43
C ASP A 741 -22.76 6.15 -8.82
N ILE A 742 -22.02 5.15 -8.34
CA ILE A 742 -20.56 5.08 -8.44
C ILE A 742 -20.11 4.89 -9.90
N PHE A 743 -20.89 4.17 -10.70
CA PHE A 743 -20.61 3.97 -12.13
C PHE A 743 -20.71 5.29 -12.91
N ASN A 744 -21.85 6.00 -12.80
CA ASN A 744 -22.03 7.23 -13.57
C ASN A 744 -21.16 8.37 -13.01
N CYS A 745 -20.90 8.42 -11.70
CA CYS A 745 -19.87 9.30 -11.12
C CYS A 745 -18.50 9.11 -11.78
N ILE A 746 -17.98 7.88 -11.81
CA ILE A 746 -16.66 7.60 -12.39
C ILE A 746 -16.65 7.78 -13.92
N ARG A 747 -17.80 7.57 -14.60
CA ARG A 747 -17.99 7.90 -16.02
C ARG A 747 -17.82 9.40 -16.28
N GLU A 748 -18.41 10.27 -15.46
CA GLU A 748 -18.25 11.73 -15.62
C GLU A 748 -16.85 12.21 -15.19
N LEU A 749 -16.25 11.62 -14.15
CA LEU A 749 -14.83 11.89 -13.86
C LEU A 749 -13.95 11.56 -15.08
N ARG A 750 -14.29 10.52 -15.86
CA ARG A 750 -13.57 10.14 -17.10
C ARG A 750 -13.89 11.01 -18.32
N SER A 751 -15.04 11.67 -18.38
CA SER A 751 -15.32 12.68 -19.41
C SER A 751 -14.46 13.94 -19.19
N GLN A 752 -14.21 14.29 -17.92
CA GLN A 752 -13.45 15.48 -17.53
C GLN A 752 -11.92 15.26 -17.46
N ARG A 753 -11.43 14.06 -17.14
CA ARG A 753 -9.99 13.71 -17.17
C ARG A 753 -9.75 12.24 -17.51
N VAL A 754 -8.73 11.98 -18.35
CA VAL A 754 -8.46 10.62 -18.85
C VAL A 754 -8.17 9.60 -17.74
N ASN A 755 -8.87 8.46 -17.82
CA ASN A 755 -8.69 7.29 -16.95
C ASN A 755 -8.77 7.57 -15.43
N MET A 756 -9.66 8.46 -14.98
CA MET A 756 -10.01 8.57 -13.56
C MET A 756 -10.47 7.20 -13.01
N VAL A 757 -9.96 6.82 -11.82
CA VAL A 757 -10.03 5.46 -11.24
C VAL A 757 -9.44 4.41 -12.20
N GLN A 758 -8.16 4.08 -12.04
CA GLN A 758 -7.33 3.45 -13.08
C GLN A 758 -7.35 1.90 -13.09
N THR A 759 -7.90 1.23 -12.08
CA THR A 759 -7.94 -0.24 -12.03
C THR A 759 -9.29 -0.77 -11.51
N GLU A 760 -9.61 -2.01 -11.87
CA GLU A 760 -10.75 -2.77 -11.31
C GLU A 760 -10.67 -2.83 -9.77
N GLU A 761 -9.46 -2.98 -9.23
CA GLU A 761 -9.19 -2.99 -7.78
C GLU A 761 -9.54 -1.65 -7.12
N GLN A 762 -9.20 -0.52 -7.77
CA GLN A 762 -9.57 0.82 -7.33
C GLN A 762 -11.09 1.06 -7.40
N TYR A 763 -11.75 0.54 -8.44
CA TYR A 763 -13.21 0.62 -8.58
C TYR A 763 -13.96 -0.13 -7.47
N VAL A 764 -13.50 -1.35 -7.13
CA VAL A 764 -14.03 -2.14 -6.00
C VAL A 764 -13.74 -1.46 -4.66
N PHE A 765 -12.57 -0.85 -4.50
CA PHE A 765 -12.21 -0.14 -3.26
C PHE A 765 -13.06 1.11 -3.01
N VAL A 766 -13.45 1.86 -4.04
CA VAL A 766 -14.42 2.97 -3.89
C VAL A 766 -15.76 2.46 -3.35
N HIS A 767 -16.28 1.34 -3.88
CA HIS A 767 -17.50 0.70 -3.36
C HIS A 767 -17.35 0.25 -1.91
N ASP A 768 -16.22 -0.36 -1.54
CA ASP A 768 -15.98 -0.82 -0.17
C ASP A 768 -15.81 0.35 0.82
N ALA A 769 -15.22 1.47 0.40
CA ALA A 769 -15.10 2.67 1.22
C ALA A 769 -16.46 3.32 1.51
N ILE A 770 -17.28 3.48 0.47
CA ILE A 770 -18.64 4.01 0.58
C ILE A 770 -19.51 3.10 1.46
N LEU A 771 -19.39 1.77 1.30
CA LEU A 771 -20.07 0.80 2.16
C LEU A 771 -19.60 0.87 3.62
N GLU A 772 -18.29 0.94 3.86
CA GLU A 772 -17.73 1.04 5.21
C GLU A 772 -18.22 2.32 5.90
N ALA A 773 -18.26 3.45 5.19
CA ALA A 773 -18.76 4.72 5.72
C ALA A 773 -20.23 4.64 6.20
N PHE A 774 -21.12 4.00 5.44
CA PHE A 774 -22.53 3.87 5.84
C PHE A 774 -22.78 2.79 6.90
N LEU A 775 -21.94 1.75 6.96
CA LEU A 775 -22.01 0.76 8.03
C LEU A 775 -21.45 1.29 9.36
N CYS A 776 -20.48 2.21 9.32
CA CYS A 776 -19.83 2.76 10.52
C CYS A 776 -20.42 4.10 10.98
N GLY A 777 -21.01 4.89 10.08
CA GLY A 777 -21.43 6.26 10.33
C GLY A 777 -20.23 7.19 10.56
N ASN A 778 -20.51 8.42 11.02
CA ASN A 778 -19.51 9.31 11.60
C ASN A 778 -19.69 9.34 13.12
N THR A 779 -18.63 9.03 13.86
CA THR A 779 -18.63 8.89 15.33
C THR A 779 -17.56 9.76 16.01
N ALA A 780 -16.92 10.66 15.24
CA ALA A 780 -16.02 11.66 15.78
C ALA A 780 -16.81 12.76 16.50
N ILE A 781 -16.52 12.96 17.78
CA ILE A 781 -17.22 13.89 18.65
C ILE A 781 -16.26 15.03 19.06
N PRO A 782 -16.62 16.32 18.88
CA PRO A 782 -15.84 17.44 19.39
C PRO A 782 -15.67 17.38 20.92
N VAL A 783 -14.47 17.67 21.42
CA VAL A 783 -14.14 17.61 22.86
C VAL A 783 -15.07 18.48 23.72
N CYS A 784 -15.47 19.65 23.22
CA CYS A 784 -16.42 20.56 23.89
C CYS A 784 -17.83 19.97 24.07
N GLU A 785 -18.27 19.07 23.18
CA GLU A 785 -19.60 18.45 23.21
C GLU A 785 -19.59 17.04 23.83
N PHE A 786 -18.41 16.41 23.91
CA PHE A 786 -18.23 15.01 24.31
C PHE A 786 -18.95 14.63 25.60
N ARG A 787 -18.92 15.48 26.63
CA ARG A 787 -19.62 15.22 27.90
C ARG A 787 -21.13 15.07 27.71
N ALA A 788 -21.76 15.98 26.96
CA ALA A 788 -23.21 15.96 26.74
C ALA A 788 -23.62 14.79 25.82
N ILE A 789 -22.86 14.59 24.73
CA ILE A 789 -23.10 13.52 23.78
C ILE A 789 -22.92 12.14 24.44
N TYR A 790 -21.87 11.93 25.25
CA TYR A 790 -21.67 10.67 25.98
C TYR A 790 -22.87 10.28 26.87
N TYR A 791 -23.46 11.22 27.61
CA TYR A 791 -24.65 10.95 28.43
C TYR A 791 -25.87 10.55 27.60
N ASN A 792 -26.01 11.04 26.37
CA ASN A 792 -27.03 10.58 25.43
C ASN A 792 -26.70 9.20 24.86
N ILE A 793 -25.44 8.95 24.48
CA ILE A 793 -24.98 7.69 23.87
C ILE A 793 -25.15 6.49 24.83
N ILE A 794 -24.98 6.67 26.14
CA ILE A 794 -25.23 5.63 27.15
C ILE A 794 -26.69 5.51 27.61
N ARG A 795 -27.58 6.41 27.18
CA ARG A 795 -28.98 6.42 27.61
C ARG A 795 -29.71 5.21 27.05
N LEU A 796 -30.39 4.47 27.92
CA LEU A 796 -31.29 3.39 27.49
C LEU A 796 -32.58 3.98 26.91
N ASP A 797 -32.95 3.52 25.72
CA ASP A 797 -34.31 3.68 25.19
C ASP A 797 -35.26 2.70 25.90
N PRO A 798 -36.33 3.19 26.57
CA PRO A 798 -37.32 2.34 27.22
C PRO A 798 -38.09 1.40 26.28
N GLN A 799 -38.15 1.68 24.97
CA GLN A 799 -38.91 0.87 24.01
C GLN A 799 -38.11 -0.34 23.49
N THR A 800 -36.87 -0.13 23.06
CA THR A 800 -36.00 -1.20 22.53
C THR A 800 -35.14 -1.89 23.58
N ASN A 801 -34.95 -1.29 24.77
CA ASN A 801 -33.96 -1.70 25.77
C ASN A 801 -32.53 -1.82 25.16
N SER A 802 -32.21 -0.88 24.25
CA SER A 802 -30.85 -0.64 23.75
C SER A 802 -30.38 0.77 24.10
N SER A 803 -29.12 1.03 23.80
CA SER A 803 -28.47 2.34 23.92
C SER A 803 -27.50 2.48 22.75
N GLN A 804 -27.23 3.69 22.28
CA GLN A 804 -26.40 3.91 21.11
C GLN A 804 -25.00 3.27 21.28
N ILE A 805 -24.41 3.32 22.48
CA ILE A 805 -23.11 2.66 22.75
C ILE A 805 -23.14 1.14 22.55
N LYS A 806 -24.27 0.49 22.86
CA LYS A 806 -24.49 -0.95 22.70
C LYS A 806 -24.74 -1.30 21.23
N ASP A 807 -25.34 -0.39 20.47
CA ASP A 807 -25.59 -0.57 19.05
C ASP A 807 -24.32 -0.28 18.21
N GLU A 808 -23.51 0.71 18.59
CA GLU A 808 -22.13 0.92 18.13
C GLU A 808 -21.28 -0.36 18.32
N PHE A 809 -21.26 -0.93 19.53
CA PHE A 809 -20.47 -2.14 19.77
C PHE A 809 -20.97 -3.35 18.98
N GLN A 810 -22.29 -3.47 18.75
CA GLN A 810 -22.84 -4.49 17.82
C GLN A 810 -22.37 -4.25 16.38
N THR A 811 -22.44 -3.01 15.88
CA THR A 811 -21.95 -2.61 14.56
C THR A 811 -20.46 -2.89 14.41
N LEU A 812 -19.64 -2.54 15.41
CA LEU A 812 -18.22 -2.86 15.47
C LEU A 812 -17.98 -4.37 15.32
N ASN A 813 -18.72 -5.20 16.05
CA ASN A 813 -18.65 -6.66 15.94
C ASN A 813 -19.10 -7.21 14.57
N ILE A 814 -19.98 -6.50 13.85
CA ILE A 814 -20.42 -6.84 12.48
C ILE A 814 -19.36 -6.48 11.44
N VAL A 815 -18.73 -5.30 11.55
CA VAL A 815 -17.70 -4.83 10.60
C VAL A 815 -16.30 -5.37 10.90
N THR A 816 -16.09 -5.98 12.08
CA THR A 816 -14.80 -6.61 12.46
C THR A 816 -14.40 -7.66 11.42
N PRO A 817 -13.21 -7.56 10.79
CA PRO A 817 -12.81 -8.48 9.73
C PRO A 817 -12.72 -9.93 10.21
N ARG A 818 -13.39 -10.83 9.50
CA ARG A 818 -13.29 -12.28 9.75
C ARG A 818 -11.98 -12.82 9.19
N VAL A 819 -10.98 -12.90 10.06
CA VAL A 819 -9.70 -13.58 9.84
C VAL A 819 -9.93 -14.99 9.31
N ARG A 820 -9.22 -15.37 8.24
CA ARG A 820 -9.28 -16.69 7.61
C ARG A 820 -7.96 -17.44 7.75
N PRO A 821 -7.94 -18.77 7.53
CA PRO A 821 -6.69 -19.54 7.54
C PRO A 821 -5.67 -19.08 6.50
N GLU A 822 -6.11 -18.48 5.37
CA GLU A 822 -5.20 -17.84 4.42
C GLU A 822 -4.57 -16.52 4.90
N ASP A 823 -5.16 -15.84 5.89
CA ASP A 823 -4.68 -14.55 6.41
C ASP A 823 -3.65 -14.70 7.56
N CYS A 824 -3.57 -15.88 8.18
CA CYS A 824 -2.65 -16.20 9.29
C CYS A 824 -1.74 -17.39 8.95
N SER A 825 -1.31 -17.50 7.68
CA SER A 825 -0.63 -18.67 7.15
C SER A 825 0.72 -18.94 7.80
N VAL A 826 1.41 -17.91 8.34
CA VAL A 826 2.67 -18.05 9.06
C VAL A 826 2.44 -18.57 10.48
N GLY A 827 1.44 -18.06 11.20
CA GLY A 827 1.07 -18.54 12.55
C GLY A 827 0.56 -19.98 12.55
N LEU A 828 -0.07 -20.40 11.44
CA LEU A 828 -0.57 -21.76 11.21
C LEU A 828 0.49 -22.77 10.77
N LEU A 829 1.77 -22.39 10.60
CA LEU A 829 2.84 -23.34 10.29
C LEU A 829 3.09 -24.29 11.48
N PRO A 830 3.23 -25.63 11.29
CA PRO A 830 3.41 -26.57 12.40
C PRO A 830 4.58 -26.27 13.35
N ARG A 831 5.65 -25.64 12.84
CA ARG A 831 6.83 -25.20 13.62
C ARG A 831 6.61 -23.96 14.51
N ASN A 832 5.40 -23.41 14.48
CA ASN A 832 4.99 -22.22 15.21
C ASN A 832 3.79 -22.49 16.13
N HIS A 833 3.19 -23.69 16.11
CA HIS A 833 1.98 -24.01 16.88
C HIS A 833 2.21 -23.92 18.39
N ASP A 834 3.37 -24.37 18.87
CA ASP A 834 3.79 -24.30 20.28
C ASP A 834 4.12 -22.88 20.75
N LYS A 835 4.29 -21.93 19.83
CA LYS A 835 4.54 -20.51 20.12
C LYS A 835 3.25 -19.71 20.35
N ASN A 836 2.11 -20.27 19.97
CA ASN A 836 0.80 -19.62 20.07
C ASN A 836 0.11 -20.05 21.37
N ARG A 837 -0.30 -19.10 22.21
CA ARG A 837 -1.06 -19.39 23.43
C ARG A 837 -2.48 -19.89 23.13
N SER A 838 -3.05 -19.45 22.00
CA SER A 838 -4.27 -20.00 21.41
C SER A 838 -4.17 -19.97 19.89
N MET A 839 -4.64 -21.03 19.22
CA MET A 839 -4.73 -21.10 17.76
C MET A 839 -5.93 -20.32 17.20
N ASP A 840 -6.86 -19.88 18.06
CA ASP A 840 -7.97 -19.00 17.69
C ASP A 840 -7.56 -17.51 17.76
N VAL A 841 -6.44 -17.19 18.42
CA VAL A 841 -5.97 -15.80 18.68
C VAL A 841 -4.64 -15.53 17.97
N LEU A 842 -4.60 -15.82 16.67
CA LEU A 842 -3.47 -15.51 15.81
C LEU A 842 -3.47 -14.03 15.38
N SER A 843 -2.32 -13.55 14.94
CA SER A 843 -2.17 -12.25 14.26
C SER A 843 -2.06 -12.48 12.75
N VAL A 844 -2.63 -11.57 11.95
CA VAL A 844 -2.63 -11.67 10.48
C VAL A 844 -1.25 -11.41 9.88
N ASP A 845 -0.89 -12.16 8.84
CA ASP A 845 0.45 -12.19 8.23
C ASP A 845 0.95 -10.80 7.79
N ARG A 846 0.05 -9.91 7.36
CA ARG A 846 0.35 -8.52 6.97
C ARG A 846 0.78 -7.61 8.12
N CYS A 847 0.51 -7.98 9.36
CA CYS A 847 0.81 -7.20 10.56
C CYS A 847 1.85 -7.90 11.46
N LEU A 848 2.38 -9.07 11.06
CA LEU A 848 3.36 -9.80 11.86
C LEU A 848 4.71 -9.06 11.90
N PRO A 849 5.29 -8.82 13.08
CA PRO A 849 6.70 -8.52 13.18
C PRO A 849 7.51 -9.81 12.95
N PHE A 850 8.49 -9.75 12.05
CA PHE A 850 9.41 -10.85 11.77
C PHE A 850 10.73 -10.62 12.51
N LEU A 851 11.17 -11.61 13.29
CA LEU A 851 12.40 -11.51 14.07
C LEU A 851 13.65 -11.70 13.19
N ILE A 852 14.70 -10.93 13.47
CA ILE A 852 15.95 -11.00 12.72
C ILE A 852 16.73 -12.24 13.16
N SER A 853 17.11 -13.08 12.19
CA SER A 853 17.89 -14.31 12.42
C SER A 853 19.30 -14.12 11.88
N VAL A 854 20.31 -14.38 12.70
CA VAL A 854 21.74 -14.23 12.31
C VAL A 854 22.33 -15.58 11.88
N ASP A 855 22.03 -16.64 12.62
CA ASP A 855 22.78 -17.92 12.58
C ASP A 855 22.12 -19.03 11.73
N GLY A 856 21.12 -18.69 10.91
CA GLY A 856 20.37 -19.63 10.07
C GLY A 856 19.36 -20.50 10.81
N GLU A 857 19.67 -20.99 12.02
CA GLU A 857 18.75 -21.71 12.90
C GLU A 857 18.13 -20.80 13.97
N SER A 858 17.17 -19.96 13.55
CA SER A 858 16.15 -19.45 14.48
C SER A 858 14.80 -19.33 13.79
N SER A 859 13.71 -19.54 14.53
CA SER A 859 12.38 -19.19 14.04
C SER A 859 12.24 -17.65 14.04
N ASN A 860 11.78 -17.11 12.93
CA ASN A 860 11.55 -15.68 12.71
C ASN A 860 10.14 -15.22 13.13
N TYR A 861 9.40 -16.06 13.87
CA TYR A 861 8.00 -15.85 14.23
C TYR A 861 7.77 -15.75 15.73
N ILE A 862 6.94 -14.78 16.11
CA ILE A 862 6.30 -14.59 17.41
C ILE A 862 4.83 -14.17 17.18
N ASN A 863 3.90 -14.59 18.06
CA ASN A 863 2.49 -14.18 17.95
C ASN A 863 2.30 -12.74 18.47
N ALA A 864 2.58 -11.78 17.59
CA ALA A 864 2.47 -10.35 17.84
C ALA A 864 1.87 -9.65 16.62
N ALA A 865 1.44 -8.40 16.77
CA ALA A 865 0.91 -7.57 15.68
C ALA A 865 1.43 -6.13 15.81
N LEU A 866 1.96 -5.59 14.72
CA LEU A 866 2.24 -4.17 14.56
C LEU A 866 0.92 -3.41 14.46
N MET A 867 0.81 -2.32 15.22
CA MET A 867 -0.40 -1.49 15.29
C MET A 867 -0.05 -0.02 15.43
N ASP A 868 -0.85 0.78 14.78
CA ASP A 868 -0.70 2.23 14.73
C ASP A 868 -1.35 2.88 15.95
N SER A 869 -0.84 4.02 16.39
CA SER A 869 -1.57 4.94 17.28
C SER A 869 -2.43 5.89 16.44
N HIS A 870 -2.92 7.00 17.00
CA HIS A 870 -3.44 8.09 16.18
C HIS A 870 -2.29 8.88 15.53
N LYS A 871 -1.22 9.15 16.30
CA LYS A 871 -0.06 9.94 15.88
C LYS A 871 0.93 9.18 14.98
N GLN A 872 1.14 7.89 15.20
CA GLN A 872 2.32 7.18 14.65
C GLN A 872 2.02 5.80 14.05
N PRO A 873 2.58 5.47 12.87
CA PRO A 873 2.48 4.14 12.29
C PRO A 873 3.37 3.13 13.04
N ALA A 874 2.81 1.94 13.31
CA ALA A 874 3.43 0.87 14.07
C ALA A 874 4.01 1.30 15.45
N ALA A 875 3.36 2.25 16.14
CA ALA A 875 3.73 2.70 17.48
C ALA A 875 3.66 1.58 18.54
N PHE A 876 2.66 0.70 18.41
CA PHE A 876 2.43 -0.42 19.31
C PHE A 876 2.85 -1.74 18.67
N ILE A 877 3.38 -2.65 19.49
CA ILE A 877 3.50 -4.07 19.15
C ILE A 877 2.69 -4.86 20.16
N VAL A 878 1.50 -5.30 19.76
CA VAL A 878 0.58 -6.03 20.64
C VAL A 878 0.87 -7.53 20.58
N THR A 879 1.13 -8.16 21.72
CA THR A 879 1.48 -9.59 21.80
C THR A 879 0.82 -10.29 22.99
N GLN A 880 0.79 -11.62 22.96
CA GLN A 880 0.41 -12.47 24.10
C GLN A 880 1.47 -12.40 25.21
N HIS A 881 1.10 -12.65 26.47
CA HIS A 881 2.09 -12.79 27.54
C HIS A 881 3.09 -13.91 27.17
N PRO A 882 4.42 -13.69 27.22
CA PRO A 882 5.43 -14.65 26.75
C PRO A 882 5.30 -16.05 27.34
N LEU A 883 5.41 -17.07 26.49
CA LEU A 883 5.48 -18.46 26.93
C LEU A 883 6.92 -18.81 27.31
N PRO A 884 7.15 -19.85 28.14
CA PRO A 884 8.52 -20.27 28.51
C PRO A 884 9.43 -20.58 27.31
N ASN A 885 8.87 -21.09 26.20
CA ASN A 885 9.57 -21.33 24.93
C ASN A 885 9.68 -20.10 24.02
N THR A 886 9.02 -18.98 24.32
CA THR A 886 9.05 -17.74 23.50
C THR A 886 9.63 -16.52 24.22
N ALA A 887 10.06 -16.63 25.48
CA ALA A 887 10.70 -15.52 26.21
C ALA A 887 11.97 -14.97 25.51
N ALA A 888 12.75 -15.81 24.83
CA ALA A 888 13.88 -15.37 24.00
C ALA A 888 13.42 -14.60 22.75
N ASP A 889 12.36 -15.06 22.10
CA ASP A 889 11.76 -14.37 20.94
C ASP A 889 11.12 -13.04 21.32
N PHE A 890 10.59 -12.91 22.54
CA PHE A 890 10.07 -11.66 23.06
C PHE A 890 11.17 -10.60 23.26
N TRP A 891 12.32 -10.96 23.85
CA TRP A 891 13.43 -9.99 23.97
C TRP A 891 14.10 -9.67 22.62
N ARG A 892 14.11 -10.63 21.68
CA ARG A 892 14.45 -10.34 20.28
C ARG A 892 13.48 -9.33 19.66
N LEU A 893 12.17 -9.48 19.87
CA LEU A 893 11.15 -8.54 19.38
C LEU A 893 11.38 -7.12 19.89
N VAL A 894 11.60 -6.96 21.20
CA VAL A 894 11.89 -5.68 21.86
C VAL A 894 13.14 -5.01 21.24
N PHE A 895 14.21 -5.78 21.02
CA PHE A 895 15.47 -5.26 20.49
C PHE A 895 15.40 -4.94 18.98
N ASP A 896 14.91 -5.88 18.17
CA ASP A 896 14.90 -5.79 16.71
C ASP A 896 13.99 -4.65 16.19
N TYR A 897 12.89 -4.32 16.90
CA TYR A 897 11.94 -3.29 16.49
C TYR A 897 12.15 -1.90 17.11
N ASN A 898 13.23 -1.73 17.89
CA ASN A 898 13.53 -0.53 18.67
C ASN A 898 12.39 -0.13 19.64
N CYS A 899 11.98 -1.07 20.49
CA CYS A 899 11.02 -0.80 21.54
C CYS A 899 11.74 -0.21 22.76
N SER A 900 11.40 1.03 23.13
CA SER A 900 11.92 1.69 24.34
C SER A 900 11.07 1.39 25.58
N SER A 901 9.88 0.81 25.40
CA SER A 901 8.94 0.55 26.49
C SER A 901 8.20 -0.79 26.34
N ILE A 902 7.81 -1.36 27.48
CA ILE A 902 6.98 -2.57 27.59
C ILE A 902 5.85 -2.27 28.57
N VAL A 903 4.60 -2.54 28.20
CA VAL A 903 3.42 -2.41 29.07
C VAL A 903 2.78 -3.78 29.27
N MET A 904 2.70 -4.21 30.52
CA MET A 904 2.17 -5.50 30.96
C MET A 904 0.88 -5.32 31.76
N LEU A 905 -0.22 -5.91 31.28
CA LEU A 905 -1.58 -5.65 31.77
C LEU A 905 -2.24 -6.89 32.44
N ASN A 906 -1.42 -7.81 32.95
CA ASN A 906 -1.86 -8.94 33.77
C ASN A 906 -0.93 -9.19 34.96
N GLU A 907 -1.50 -9.84 35.97
CA GLU A 907 -0.78 -10.42 37.11
C GLU A 907 0.06 -11.64 36.67
N MET A 908 0.89 -12.14 37.58
CA MET A 908 1.63 -13.39 37.40
C MET A 908 0.73 -14.57 37.73
N ASP A 909 0.64 -15.56 36.85
CA ASP A 909 -0.17 -16.77 37.09
C ASP A 909 0.54 -18.00 36.49
N ALA A 910 1.04 -18.88 37.35
CA ALA A 910 1.73 -20.10 36.94
C ALA A 910 0.79 -21.15 36.32
N ALA A 911 -0.48 -21.21 36.73
CA ALA A 911 -1.48 -22.12 36.17
C ALA A 911 -1.87 -21.71 34.74
N GLN A 912 -1.84 -20.41 34.44
CA GLN A 912 -2.03 -19.88 33.08
C GLN A 912 -0.73 -19.76 32.28
N LEU A 913 0.43 -20.22 32.76
CA LEU A 913 1.74 -20.00 32.12
C LEU A 913 2.04 -18.50 31.85
N CYS A 914 1.58 -17.61 32.72
CA CYS A 914 2.00 -16.22 32.81
C CYS A 914 3.24 -16.12 33.70
N MET A 915 4.33 -16.75 33.24
CA MET A 915 5.61 -16.83 33.95
C MET A 915 6.49 -15.59 33.74
N GLN A 916 7.46 -15.38 34.62
CA GLN A 916 8.39 -14.26 34.55
C GLN A 916 9.38 -14.43 33.39
N TYR A 917 9.56 -13.37 32.59
CA TYR A 917 10.48 -13.32 31.45
C TYR A 917 11.63 -12.32 31.65
N TRP A 918 11.81 -11.73 32.84
CA TRP A 918 12.85 -10.74 33.14
C TRP A 918 13.70 -11.14 34.37
N PRO A 919 14.93 -10.62 34.52
CA PRO A 919 15.74 -10.83 35.72
C PRO A 919 15.31 -9.90 36.87
N GLU A 920 15.31 -10.39 38.11
CA GLU A 920 15.09 -9.53 39.30
C GLU A 920 16.36 -8.79 39.73
N LYS A 921 17.53 -9.37 39.47
CA LYS A 921 18.85 -8.91 39.94
C LYS A 921 19.91 -9.31 38.91
N SER A 922 20.92 -8.47 38.71
CA SER A 922 21.99 -8.67 37.72
C SER A 922 21.45 -8.87 36.29
N SER A 923 22.08 -9.71 35.47
CA SER A 923 21.70 -9.95 34.06
C SER A 923 21.41 -11.41 33.74
N CYS A 924 20.48 -11.65 32.82
CA CYS A 924 20.14 -12.95 32.27
C CYS A 924 20.15 -12.91 30.74
N CYS A 925 20.50 -14.02 30.08
CA CYS A 925 20.54 -14.13 28.62
C CYS A 925 19.32 -14.88 28.09
N TYR A 926 18.55 -14.22 27.23
CA TYR A 926 17.33 -14.74 26.61
C TYR A 926 17.61 -15.01 25.13
N GLY A 927 18.28 -16.13 24.87
CA GLY A 927 18.90 -16.39 23.57
C GLY A 927 20.07 -15.42 23.32
N PRO A 928 20.14 -14.71 22.19
CA PRO A 928 21.22 -13.78 21.90
C PRO A 928 21.11 -12.43 22.64
N VAL A 929 19.95 -12.13 23.26
CA VAL A 929 19.75 -10.85 23.96
C VAL A 929 20.10 -11.01 25.45
N GLN A 930 21.11 -10.29 25.92
CA GLN A 930 21.36 -10.12 27.35
C GLN A 930 20.46 -9.00 27.87
N VAL A 931 19.80 -9.25 28.99
CA VAL A 931 18.89 -8.34 29.69
C VAL A 931 19.42 -8.15 31.10
N GLU A 932 19.61 -6.90 31.52
CA GLU A 932 20.22 -6.52 32.79
C GLU A 932 19.28 -5.61 33.57
N PHE A 933 19.02 -5.97 34.82
CA PHE A 933 18.22 -5.17 35.74
C PHE A 933 19.01 -3.94 36.22
N ILE A 934 18.49 -2.74 35.98
CA ILE A 934 19.11 -1.48 36.41
C ILE A 934 18.42 -0.93 37.67
N SER A 935 17.09 -0.83 37.65
CA SER A 935 16.30 -0.32 38.77
C SER A 935 14.86 -0.82 38.72
N ALA A 936 14.17 -0.70 39.85
CA ALA A 936 12.71 -0.78 39.92
C ALA A 936 12.17 0.16 41.00
N ASP A 937 10.94 0.61 40.79
CA ASP A 937 10.14 1.38 41.73
C ASP A 937 8.67 0.93 41.64
N ILE A 938 7.89 1.26 42.67
CA ILE A 938 6.46 0.94 42.76
C ILE A 938 5.74 2.21 43.15
N ASP A 939 4.72 2.58 42.39
CA ASP A 939 4.00 3.84 42.55
C ASP A 939 2.53 3.64 42.15
N GLU A 940 1.62 3.90 43.08
CA GLU A 940 0.20 3.51 43.02
C GLU A 940 0.00 2.05 42.52
N ASP A 941 -0.69 1.87 41.39
CA ASP A 941 -0.97 0.57 40.77
C ASP A 941 0.09 0.15 39.71
N ILE A 942 1.26 0.78 39.71
CA ILE A 942 2.27 0.63 38.66
C ILE A 942 3.61 0.19 39.25
N ILE A 943 4.09 -0.99 38.83
CA ILE A 943 5.47 -1.43 39.09
C ILE A 943 6.31 -1.05 37.86
N ASN A 944 7.27 -0.16 38.05
CA ASN A 944 8.19 0.28 37.01
C ASN A 944 9.52 -0.49 37.16
N ARG A 945 10.14 -0.87 36.05
CA ARG A 945 11.50 -1.46 36.02
C ARG A 945 12.26 -0.91 34.84
N ILE A 946 13.55 -0.61 35.01
CA ILE A 946 14.43 -0.22 33.90
C ILE A 946 15.39 -1.38 33.63
N PHE A 947 15.44 -1.80 32.36
CA PHE A 947 16.35 -2.83 31.88
C PHE A 947 17.35 -2.23 30.88
N ARG A 948 18.62 -2.62 30.97
CA ARG A 948 19.58 -2.48 29.88
C ARG A 948 19.55 -3.76 29.05
N ILE A 949 19.38 -3.64 27.74
CA ILE A 949 19.40 -4.77 26.81
C ILE A 949 20.49 -4.58 25.75
N CYS A 950 21.17 -5.67 25.39
CA CYS A 950 22.13 -5.71 24.29
C CYS A 950 22.05 -7.05 23.55
N ASN A 951 22.31 -7.03 22.24
CA ASN A 951 22.33 -8.23 21.42
C ASN A 951 23.77 -8.75 21.29
N MET A 952 24.08 -9.84 21.98
CA MET A 952 25.43 -10.42 22.03
C MET A 952 25.87 -11.03 20.70
N ALA A 953 24.94 -11.34 19.80
CA ALA A 953 25.24 -11.74 18.42
C ALA A 953 25.39 -10.54 17.45
N ARG A 954 25.03 -9.33 17.89
CA ARG A 954 25.11 -8.08 17.11
C ARG A 954 25.64 -6.92 17.97
N PRO A 955 26.85 -7.01 18.55
CA PRO A 955 27.35 -6.04 19.54
C PRO A 955 27.53 -4.62 18.98
N GLN A 956 27.67 -4.47 17.66
CA GLN A 956 27.68 -3.17 16.98
C GLN A 956 26.35 -2.41 17.05
N ASP A 957 25.22 -3.09 17.33
CA ASP A 957 23.90 -2.48 17.50
C ASP A 957 23.76 -1.73 18.84
N GLY A 958 24.78 -1.82 19.71
CA GLY A 958 24.86 -1.16 21.00
C GLY A 958 24.01 -1.80 22.11
N TYR A 959 23.86 -1.06 23.21
CA TYR A 959 22.86 -1.34 24.25
C TYR A 959 21.71 -0.32 24.16
N ARG A 960 20.55 -0.68 24.71
CA ARG A 960 19.38 0.21 24.83
C ARG A 960 18.81 0.10 26.24
N LEU A 961 18.23 1.18 26.75
CA LEU A 961 17.39 1.12 27.95
C LEU A 961 15.94 0.87 27.54
N VAL A 962 15.23 0.09 28.33
CA VAL A 962 13.80 -0.20 28.14
C VAL A 962 13.08 -0.05 29.47
N GLN A 963 12.05 0.80 29.52
CA GLN A 963 11.18 0.89 30.70
C GLN A 963 10.02 -0.10 30.61
N HIS A 964 9.93 -0.96 31.62
CA HIS A 964 8.89 -1.96 31.79
C HIS A 964 7.88 -1.47 32.83
N PHE A 965 6.65 -1.26 32.37
CA PHE A 965 5.52 -0.89 33.20
C PHE A 965 4.63 -2.13 33.40
N GLN A 966 4.43 -2.55 34.65
CA GLN A 966 3.47 -3.58 35.01
C GLN A 966 2.30 -2.96 35.78
N PHE A 967 1.11 -3.01 35.19
CA PHE A 967 -0.10 -2.45 35.76
C PHE A 967 -0.84 -3.50 36.61
N ILE A 968 -0.87 -3.30 37.92
CA ILE A 968 -1.54 -4.20 38.88
C ILE A 968 -2.99 -3.77 39.19
N GLY A 969 -3.39 -2.56 38.80
CA GLY A 969 -4.74 -1.98 39.01
C GLY A 969 -5.87 -2.59 38.19
N TRP A 970 -5.66 -3.79 37.62
CA TRP A 970 -6.59 -4.51 36.76
C TRP A 970 -6.70 -5.98 37.18
N PRO A 971 -7.45 -6.29 38.26
CA PRO A 971 -7.55 -7.65 38.80
C PRO A 971 -8.01 -8.67 37.76
N ALA A 972 -7.45 -9.87 37.77
CA ALA A 972 -7.70 -10.92 36.76
C ALA A 972 -9.19 -11.21 36.50
N TYR A 973 -10.05 -11.09 37.52
CA TYR A 973 -11.49 -11.36 37.47
C TYR A 973 -12.36 -10.19 36.97
N ARG A 974 -11.76 -9.10 36.47
CA ARG A 974 -12.49 -7.96 35.89
C ARG A 974 -12.12 -7.67 34.44
N ASP A 975 -13.14 -7.31 33.67
CA ASP A 975 -13.01 -6.82 32.29
C ASP A 975 -12.29 -5.48 32.20
N THR A 976 -12.36 -4.64 33.25
CA THR A 976 -11.86 -3.26 33.28
C THR A 976 -11.03 -2.95 34.54
N PRO A 977 -10.13 -1.93 34.51
CA PRO A 977 -9.39 -1.45 35.67
C PRO A 977 -10.28 -0.96 36.82
N LEU A 978 -9.72 -0.89 38.03
CA LEU A 978 -10.39 -0.28 39.19
C LEU A 978 -10.45 1.24 39.11
N SER A 979 -9.43 1.90 38.56
CA SER A 979 -9.27 3.35 38.56
C SER A 979 -8.95 3.88 37.16
N LYS A 980 -9.77 4.84 36.69
CA LYS A 980 -9.57 5.55 35.42
C LYS A 980 -8.38 6.51 35.47
N ARG A 981 -8.12 7.11 36.65
CA ARG A 981 -6.97 7.97 36.90
C ARG A 981 -5.65 7.18 36.85
N SER A 982 -5.66 5.99 37.41
CA SER A 982 -4.49 5.10 37.46
C SER A 982 -4.02 4.67 36.06
N ILE A 983 -4.94 4.24 35.19
CA ILE A 983 -4.58 3.91 33.79
C ILE A 983 -4.20 5.16 32.97
N LEU A 984 -4.79 6.34 33.23
CA LEU A 984 -4.33 7.60 32.63
C LEU A 984 -2.95 8.01 33.13
N GLN A 985 -2.61 7.73 34.39
CA GLN A 985 -1.29 7.97 34.94
C GLN A 985 -0.23 7.08 34.25
N LEU A 986 -0.55 5.81 33.99
CA LEU A 986 0.29 4.92 33.18
C LEU A 986 0.56 5.49 31.78
N VAL A 987 -0.48 5.97 31.08
CA VAL A 987 -0.34 6.60 29.75
C VAL A 987 0.56 7.85 29.81
N ARG A 988 0.39 8.70 30.84
CA ARG A 988 1.24 9.88 31.07
C ARG A 988 2.70 9.51 31.37
N ARG A 989 2.95 8.45 32.15
CA ARG A 989 4.32 7.95 32.41
C ARG A 989 4.97 7.38 31.15
N LEU A 990 4.21 6.64 30.34
CA LEU A 990 4.67 6.07 29.08
C LEU A 990 5.10 7.15 28.08
N ALA A 991 4.22 8.13 27.81
CA ALA A 991 4.49 9.22 26.88
C ALA A 991 5.72 10.05 27.33
N LYS A 992 5.82 10.36 28.63
CA LYS A 992 6.97 11.06 29.22
C LYS A 992 8.28 10.28 29.04
N TRP A 993 8.26 8.95 29.18
CA TRP A 993 9.47 8.13 28.96
C TRP A 993 9.93 8.19 27.51
N GLN A 994 9.02 8.00 26.55
CA GLN A 994 9.34 8.06 25.12
C GLN A 994 9.90 9.45 24.75
N GLU A 995 9.21 10.53 25.13
CA GLU A 995 9.67 11.91 24.93
C GLU A 995 11.08 12.16 25.49
N GLN A 996 11.39 11.65 26.69
CA GLN A 996 12.67 11.87 27.35
C GLN A 996 13.81 10.95 26.87
N TYR A 997 13.52 9.76 26.35
CA TYR A 997 14.54 8.76 26.00
C TYR A 997 14.78 8.64 24.49
N ASP A 998 13.72 8.76 23.67
CA ASP A 998 13.74 8.54 22.22
C ASP A 998 13.10 9.66 21.40
N GLY A 999 12.77 10.79 22.03
CA GLY A 999 12.11 11.94 21.39
C GLY A 999 10.64 11.67 21.01
N GLY A 1000 10.10 10.51 21.40
CA GLY A 1000 8.77 10.04 21.02
C GLY A 1000 8.76 9.01 19.88
N ASP A 1001 9.89 8.67 19.26
CA ASP A 1001 9.97 7.74 18.13
C ASP A 1001 10.10 6.24 18.52
N GLY A 1002 10.24 5.95 19.83
CA GLY A 1002 10.40 4.58 20.35
C GLY A 1002 9.07 3.81 20.46
N ARG A 1003 9.11 2.51 20.16
CA ARG A 1003 7.90 1.66 20.17
C ARG A 1003 7.55 1.11 21.55
N THR A 1004 6.26 0.92 21.79
CA THR A 1004 5.74 0.26 22.99
C THR A 1004 5.31 -1.17 22.68
N VAL A 1005 5.90 -2.17 23.34
CA VAL A 1005 5.34 -3.53 23.35
C VAL A 1005 4.22 -3.61 24.38
N VAL A 1006 2.99 -3.83 23.96
CA VAL A 1006 1.83 -3.95 24.87
C VAL A 1006 1.41 -5.41 24.93
N HIS A 1007 1.26 -5.97 26.13
CA HIS A 1007 0.71 -7.32 26.28
C HIS A 1007 -0.20 -7.51 27.47
N CYS A 1008 -1.07 -8.50 27.28
CA CYS A 1008 -1.85 -9.18 28.29
C CYS A 1008 -1.84 -10.67 27.92
N LEU A 1009 -2.42 -11.54 28.75
CA LEU A 1009 -2.56 -13.00 28.51
C LEU A 1009 -2.63 -13.39 27.03
N MET A 1010 -3.64 -12.91 26.29
CA MET A 1010 -3.91 -13.25 24.88
C MET A 1010 -3.51 -12.18 23.85
N GLY A 1011 -2.94 -11.04 24.26
CA GLY A 1011 -2.60 -9.95 23.33
C GLY A 1011 -3.80 -9.36 22.60
N GLY A 1012 -4.91 -9.17 23.33
CA GLY A 1012 -6.14 -8.55 22.87
C GLY A 1012 -6.78 -7.76 24.00
N GLY A 1013 -8.12 -7.78 24.13
CA GLY A 1013 -8.90 -7.26 25.26
C GLY A 1013 -8.26 -6.06 25.96
N ARG A 1014 -7.64 -6.30 27.12
CA ARG A 1014 -6.90 -5.32 27.92
C ARG A 1014 -5.85 -4.51 27.15
N SER A 1015 -5.02 -5.17 26.35
CA SER A 1015 -4.02 -4.53 25.48
C SER A 1015 -4.70 -3.60 24.48
N GLY A 1016 -5.83 -4.02 23.91
CA GLY A 1016 -6.59 -3.21 22.98
C GLY A 1016 -7.26 -2.00 23.63
N THR A 1017 -7.78 -2.16 24.83
CA THR A 1017 -8.29 -1.03 25.64
C THR A 1017 -7.17 -0.05 25.96
N PHE A 1018 -5.97 -0.52 26.34
CA PHE A 1018 -4.83 0.36 26.61
C PHE A 1018 -4.37 1.11 25.34
N CYS A 1019 -4.19 0.42 24.21
CA CYS A 1019 -3.84 1.06 22.93
C CYS A 1019 -4.91 2.08 22.50
N ALA A 1020 -6.20 1.74 22.65
CA ALA A 1020 -7.29 2.66 22.34
C ALA A 1020 -7.26 3.91 23.23
N ILE A 1021 -7.03 3.77 24.55
CA ILE A 1021 -6.91 4.90 25.47
C ILE A 1021 -5.70 5.79 25.09
N CYS A 1022 -4.59 5.21 24.64
CA CYS A 1022 -3.44 5.98 24.15
C CYS A 1022 -3.82 6.81 22.91
N SER A 1023 -4.35 6.18 21.85
CA SER A 1023 -4.78 6.88 20.63
C SER A 1023 -5.89 7.91 20.88
N ILE A 1024 -6.79 7.66 21.84
CA ILE A 1024 -7.80 8.64 22.26
C ILE A 1024 -7.17 9.83 22.99
N SER A 1025 -6.14 9.61 23.81
CA SER A 1025 -5.41 10.69 24.49
C SER A 1025 -4.66 11.56 23.48
N GLU A 1026 -4.06 10.95 22.44
CA GLU A 1026 -3.45 11.65 21.31
C GLU A 1026 -4.48 12.49 20.52
N MET A 1027 -5.64 11.93 20.16
CA MET A 1027 -6.72 12.67 19.45
C MET A 1027 -7.23 13.88 20.23
N ILE A 1028 -7.41 13.74 21.56
CA ILE A 1028 -7.83 14.84 22.44
C ILE A 1028 -6.80 15.98 22.38
N GLN A 1029 -5.51 15.64 22.47
CA GLN A 1029 -4.41 16.60 22.52
C GLN A 1029 -4.11 17.27 21.16
N GLN A 1030 -4.17 16.51 20.06
CA GLN A 1030 -3.78 17.01 18.73
C GLN A 1030 -4.96 17.62 17.95
N GLN A 1031 -6.14 17.01 18.01
CA GLN A 1031 -7.25 17.33 17.10
C GLN A 1031 -8.51 17.86 17.81
N ASN A 1032 -8.56 17.91 19.14
CA ASN A 1032 -9.73 18.31 19.93
C ASN A 1032 -11.00 17.50 19.61
N ILE A 1033 -10.85 16.23 19.23
CA ILE A 1033 -11.94 15.28 18.97
C ILE A 1033 -11.75 13.97 19.74
N VAL A 1034 -12.81 13.18 19.84
CA VAL A 1034 -12.79 11.79 20.33
C VAL A 1034 -13.58 10.91 19.36
N ASP A 1035 -12.96 9.87 18.81
CA ASP A 1035 -13.65 8.82 18.05
C ASP A 1035 -13.27 7.42 18.57
N VAL A 1036 -14.01 6.94 19.57
CA VAL A 1036 -13.77 5.62 20.17
C VAL A 1036 -14.04 4.49 19.17
N PHE A 1037 -15.08 4.63 18.34
CA PHE A 1037 -15.47 3.60 17.38
C PHE A 1037 -14.41 3.39 16.30
N HIS A 1038 -13.98 4.44 15.59
CA HIS A 1038 -12.99 4.30 14.52
C HIS A 1038 -11.59 3.94 15.08
N THR A 1039 -11.25 4.36 16.30
CA THR A 1039 -10.04 3.89 17.00
C THR A 1039 -10.07 2.38 17.19
N VAL A 1040 -11.13 1.84 17.81
CA VAL A 1040 -11.21 0.40 18.08
C VAL A 1040 -11.39 -0.40 16.79
N LYS A 1041 -12.09 0.14 15.78
CA LYS A 1041 -12.16 -0.47 14.43
C LYS A 1041 -10.77 -0.58 13.80
N THR A 1042 -9.93 0.45 13.91
CA THR A 1042 -8.56 0.45 13.35
C THR A 1042 -7.69 -0.60 14.04
N LEU A 1043 -7.75 -0.70 15.37
CA LEU A 1043 -7.08 -1.78 16.11
C LEU A 1043 -7.60 -3.18 15.69
N ARG A 1044 -8.92 -3.32 15.51
CA ARG A 1044 -9.57 -4.56 15.06
C ARG A 1044 -9.30 -4.94 13.60
N ASN A 1045 -8.96 -3.97 12.74
CA ASN A 1045 -8.48 -4.22 11.39
C ASN A 1045 -7.14 -5.01 11.40
N ASN A 1046 -6.31 -4.83 12.44
CA ASN A 1046 -5.01 -5.51 12.56
C ASN A 1046 -5.06 -6.77 13.45
N LYS A 1047 -5.93 -6.81 14.48
CA LYS A 1047 -6.18 -8.04 15.27
C LYS A 1047 -7.62 -8.05 15.82
N SER A 1048 -8.39 -9.08 15.48
CA SER A 1048 -9.85 -9.09 15.68
C SER A 1048 -10.32 -9.06 17.15
N ASN A 1049 -9.50 -9.52 18.11
CA ASN A 1049 -9.82 -9.54 19.53
C ASN A 1049 -9.31 -8.29 20.30
N MET A 1050 -9.34 -7.11 19.67
CA MET A 1050 -8.99 -5.85 20.32
C MET A 1050 -10.24 -5.21 20.94
N VAL A 1051 -10.22 -4.91 22.24
CA VAL A 1051 -11.38 -4.47 23.06
C VAL A 1051 -12.51 -5.51 22.94
N GLU A 1052 -12.41 -6.59 23.72
CA GLU A 1052 -13.21 -7.81 23.52
C GLU A 1052 -14.63 -7.70 24.07
N THR A 1053 -14.85 -6.90 25.12
CA THR A 1053 -16.14 -6.80 25.82
C THR A 1053 -16.79 -5.42 25.70
N MET A 1054 -18.11 -5.38 25.94
CA MET A 1054 -18.91 -4.15 25.93
C MET A 1054 -18.44 -3.20 27.04
N GLU A 1055 -18.04 -3.78 28.17
CA GLU A 1055 -17.51 -3.13 29.36
C GLU A 1055 -16.18 -2.44 29.05
N GLN A 1056 -15.30 -3.11 28.30
CA GLN A 1056 -14.04 -2.54 27.81
C GLN A 1056 -14.28 -1.40 26.80
N TYR A 1057 -15.26 -1.52 25.90
CA TYR A 1057 -15.62 -0.46 24.95
C TYR A 1057 -16.19 0.77 25.66
N LYS A 1058 -17.10 0.59 26.61
CA LYS A 1058 -17.64 1.66 27.47
C LYS A 1058 -16.56 2.32 28.33
N PHE A 1059 -15.59 1.54 28.81
CA PHE A 1059 -14.49 2.07 29.61
C PHE A 1059 -13.58 3.02 28.82
N CYS A 1060 -13.37 2.81 27.51
CA CYS A 1060 -12.66 3.77 26.67
C CYS A 1060 -13.33 5.15 26.65
N TYR A 1061 -14.66 5.20 26.47
CA TYR A 1061 -15.43 6.46 26.59
C TYR A 1061 -15.34 7.08 28.00
N GLU A 1062 -15.43 6.26 29.06
CA GLU A 1062 -15.33 6.78 30.44
C GLU A 1062 -13.95 7.33 30.78
N VAL A 1063 -12.87 6.74 30.23
CA VAL A 1063 -11.51 7.24 30.40
C VAL A 1063 -11.28 8.52 29.60
N ALA A 1064 -11.85 8.64 28.40
CA ALA A 1064 -11.86 9.90 27.66
C ALA A 1064 -12.53 11.02 28.47
N LEU A 1065 -13.67 10.72 29.13
CA LEU A 1065 -14.35 11.68 30.00
C LEU A 1065 -13.53 12.07 31.24
N GLU A 1066 -12.84 11.13 31.87
CA GLU A 1066 -11.95 11.40 33.02
C GLU A 1066 -10.71 12.22 32.59
N ALA A 1067 -10.17 11.95 31.40
CA ALA A 1067 -9.07 12.72 30.81
C ALA A 1067 -9.48 14.17 30.56
N LEU A 1068 -10.66 14.40 29.98
CA LEU A 1068 -11.21 15.74 29.76
C LEU A 1068 -11.58 16.48 31.06
N SER A 1069 -11.76 15.79 32.18
CA SER A 1069 -11.86 16.40 33.52
C SER A 1069 -10.52 16.50 34.27
N SER A 1070 -9.40 16.17 33.61
CA SER A 1070 -8.03 16.36 34.12
C SER A 1070 -7.32 17.56 33.49
N PHE A 1071 -7.97 18.26 32.56
CA PHE A 1071 -7.53 19.51 31.93
C PHE A 1071 -8.43 20.66 32.40
#